data_AF-A0A1F6NL58-F1
#
_entry.id   AF-A0A1F6NL58-F1
#
_cell.length_a   1.000
_cell.length_b   1.000
_cell.length_c   1.000
_cell.angle_alpha   90.00
_cell.angle_beta   90.00
_cell.angle_gamma   90.00
#
_symmetry.space_group_name_H-M   'P 1'
#
loop_
_entity.id
_entity.type
_entity.pdbx_description
1 polymer ?
#
loop_
_entity_poly.entity_id
_entity_poly.type
_entity_poly.pdbx_seq_one_letter_code
_entity_poly.pdbx_strand_id
1 'polypeptide(L)'
;MPKSKRAQLRVCSICNKSGHNRSTCADKFLSSEKETSPLSPSHTGLNFYIHHVSDATRRSPHILDLKKTRDNLLEQIIPSSPTKNNSTYHSYHEQITIPAAPLETENQFTHRVSDLIFEPNDDVADSTPIPPTPLLPPKPTKVRTPKKHTDYAAVFHRMILVAKKSISDLTHRIAHFLPWKKLAFATAALTLVLIAPFQADSYYQNVRLTTDKISSDGRAGFMSLQESTTAFLHADLNSAQDSLNTALNKFAGAVDTMQTEHRWLQKMVAAIPIVNNEIISREQLIIAGQKIALGNTYLVKGLAESQSQNSNTLTDRLDLLVKHLDAALPNYQSALNNLGAIKSDVLPLEYQAPFNDFKILFTAILNDLQNLSELGKTIKEVFGGEGLRRYLLVFQNSNELRPTGGFIGSFAVMDVRDGSIVNMSIPAGGSYDLKGQLNERLEPPAPMLLLGNNKWQFQDGNWYPDFPASAEKLMWFYRKSRNVTVDGVIAINASVLERLLGIIGPITDEKRGLTLSANSALATIQTEVESTSTRATKKPKQIISDLAPQFLENFKNIKPENILPILTNLQEALTQKEIQAYFTDRKTEATVKEYGWSGQITDTNSEQDYLMVVNTNIGGQKSDARVAQTVSHQAVINDDGSITDTVIITRSHSGTTAEQMYGATNVDYLRIYVPAGSELLTASGFTWPDESRFHAPDQWAKKDAGLAQIEKEISIDNRSGTRITREFGKTAFGNWVITEPGQTTQAHFVYRLPFKAKIYTAESPGAGWKNMFLGNDIKTALRYQLIAQNQSGANSTFESQIILPPGWQPIWQDGPSLKSAANGLAIENMKWTKDSIWSLLAQTTN
;
A
#
# COMPACT_ATOMS: atom_id res chain seq x y z
N MET A 1 -12.28 40.25 1.03
CA MET A 1 -12.25 39.60 2.36
C MET A 1 -10.93 39.93 3.03
N PRO A 2 -10.90 40.36 4.31
CA PRO A 2 -9.64 40.62 4.99
C PRO A 2 -8.86 39.30 5.12
N LYS A 3 -7.62 39.26 4.64
CA LYS A 3 -6.70 38.12 4.82
C LYS A 3 -6.62 37.85 6.32
N SER A 4 -7.15 36.71 6.80
CA SER A 4 -6.95 36.32 8.19
C SER A 4 -5.43 36.27 8.43
N LYS A 5 -4.96 36.96 9.48
CA LYS A 5 -3.53 36.99 9.81
C LYS A 5 -3.11 35.53 10.09
N ARG A 6 -2.32 34.95 9.20
CA ARG A 6 -1.73 33.61 9.39
C ARG A 6 -0.91 33.62 10.68
N ALA A 7 -0.98 32.53 11.45
CA ALA A 7 -0.20 32.40 12.67
C ALA A 7 1.30 32.37 12.33
N GLN A 8 2.12 33.16 13.04
CA GLN A 8 3.57 33.00 13.02
C GLN A 8 3.97 31.96 14.06
N LEU A 9 4.68 30.92 13.64
CA LEU A 9 5.34 29.96 14.53
C LEU A 9 6.40 30.71 15.33
N ARG A 10 6.40 30.54 16.65
CA ARG A 10 7.20 31.37 17.55
C ARG A 10 8.57 30.77 17.83
N VAL A 11 9.56 31.64 17.89
CA VAL A 11 10.87 31.44 18.53
C VAL A 11 10.67 31.47 20.06
N CYS A 12 11.48 30.73 20.82
CA CYS A 12 11.31 30.64 22.27
C CYS A 12 11.37 32.01 22.94
N SER A 13 10.35 32.35 23.74
CA SER A 13 10.30 33.64 24.44
C SER A 13 11.22 33.74 25.66
N ILE A 14 11.88 32.64 26.08
CA ILE A 14 12.80 32.62 27.24
C ILE A 14 14.23 32.83 26.77
N CYS A 15 14.70 32.05 25.81
CA CYS A 15 16.10 32.09 25.38
C CYS A 15 16.32 32.78 24.03
N ASN A 16 15.24 33.21 23.36
CA ASN A 16 15.27 33.84 22.04
C ASN A 16 15.96 32.99 20.94
N LYS A 17 16.05 31.67 21.15
CA LYS A 17 16.56 30.69 20.18
C LYS A 17 15.40 30.06 19.43
N SER A 18 15.58 29.81 18.13
CA SER A 18 14.69 28.95 17.33
C SER A 18 14.88 27.49 17.77
N GLY A 19 13.84 26.65 17.69
CA GLY A 19 13.94 25.23 18.08
C GLY A 19 13.00 24.76 19.18
N HIS A 20 12.29 25.68 19.86
CA HIS A 20 11.34 25.37 20.92
C HIS A 20 10.51 26.61 21.31
N ASN A 21 9.47 26.44 22.14
CA ASN A 21 8.64 27.49 22.71
C ASN A 21 8.90 27.63 24.25
N ARG A 22 8.17 28.51 24.94
CA ARG A 22 8.33 28.73 26.40
C ARG A 22 8.19 27.44 27.22
N SER A 23 7.28 26.53 26.85
CA SER A 23 7.08 25.26 27.56
C SER A 23 8.12 24.20 27.19
N THR A 24 8.89 24.39 26.13
CA THR A 24 9.86 23.42 25.61
C THR A 24 11.31 23.93 25.66
N CYS A 25 11.56 25.00 26.43
CA CYS A 25 12.86 25.65 26.58
C CYS A 25 13.81 24.94 27.54
N ALA A 26 14.90 24.37 27.02
CA ALA A 26 15.96 23.77 27.83
C ALA A 26 16.60 24.76 28.82
N ASP A 27 16.80 26.02 28.41
CA ASP A 27 17.38 27.08 29.26
C ASP A 27 16.48 27.45 30.46
N LYS A 28 15.19 27.09 30.43
CA LYS A 28 14.27 27.27 31.57
C LYS A 28 14.64 26.38 32.76
N PHE A 29 15.24 25.22 32.49
CA PHE A 29 15.58 24.21 33.50
C PHE A 29 17.01 24.33 34.01
N LEU A 30 17.87 25.08 33.31
CA LEU A 30 19.24 25.40 33.76
C LEU A 30 19.29 26.60 34.72
N SER A 31 18.27 27.46 34.72
CA SER A 31 18.23 28.68 35.56
C SER A 31 17.75 28.46 37.01
N SER A 32 17.33 27.26 37.40
CA SER A 32 16.82 26.99 38.76
C SER A 32 17.88 26.57 39.79
N GLU A 33 19.16 26.51 39.41
CA GLU A 33 20.24 26.04 40.32
C GLU A 33 21.15 27.14 40.90
N LYS A 34 20.90 28.42 40.62
CA LYS A 34 21.72 29.50 41.18
C LYS A 34 20.85 30.60 41.78
N GLU A 35 20.47 30.41 43.04
CA GLU A 35 20.44 31.46 44.06
C GLU A 35 20.03 30.83 45.40
N THR A 36 21.02 30.55 46.26
CA THR A 36 20.77 30.33 47.68
C THR A 36 21.32 31.51 48.46
N SER A 37 20.40 32.29 49.05
CA SER A 37 20.67 33.12 50.21
C SER A 37 19.53 32.92 51.21
N PRO A 38 19.82 32.86 52.51
CA PRO A 38 18.90 32.30 53.50
C PRO A 38 17.95 33.37 54.03
N LEU A 39 16.68 33.04 54.26
CA LEU A 39 15.84 33.55 55.36
C LEU A 39 14.42 32.92 55.36
N SER A 40 14.17 32.16 56.44
CA SER A 40 12.94 31.85 57.21
C SER A 40 11.53 31.66 56.59
N PRO A 41 10.69 30.80 57.22
CA PRO A 41 9.64 30.06 56.53
C PRO A 41 8.22 30.62 56.73
N SER A 42 7.40 30.50 55.69
CA SER A 42 5.94 30.54 55.78
C SER A 42 5.33 29.78 54.58
N HIS A 43 4.70 28.64 54.90
CA HIS A 43 3.76 27.77 54.15
C HIS A 43 3.50 28.07 52.66
N THR A 44 3.58 27.15 51.69
CA THR A 44 3.17 25.74 51.63
C THR A 44 4.04 24.97 50.61
N GLY A 45 4.79 23.96 51.06
CA GLY A 45 5.72 23.21 50.21
C GLY A 45 5.15 21.90 49.66
N LEU A 46 5.36 21.68 48.36
CA LEU A 46 5.44 20.33 47.77
C LEU A 46 6.65 19.61 48.39
N ASN A 47 6.41 18.47 49.04
CA ASN A 47 7.46 17.66 49.64
C ASN A 47 8.15 16.81 48.55
N PHE A 48 9.42 17.09 48.26
CA PHE A 48 10.30 16.12 47.64
C PHE A 48 10.92 15.26 48.75
N TYR A 49 10.59 13.97 48.77
CA TYR A 49 11.24 12.98 49.61
C TYR A 49 12.35 12.28 48.82
N ILE A 50 13.60 12.51 49.20
CA ILE A 50 14.72 11.62 48.85
C ILE A 50 14.78 10.58 49.97
N HIS A 51 14.44 9.32 49.66
CA HIS A 51 14.56 8.23 50.63
C HIS A 51 15.97 7.62 50.61
N HIS A 52 16.67 7.71 51.74
CA HIS A 52 17.69 6.74 52.12
C HIS A 52 16.99 5.58 52.84
N VAL A 53 17.17 4.35 52.37
CA VAL A 53 16.69 3.14 53.06
C VAL A 53 17.83 2.59 53.91
N SER A 54 17.62 2.56 55.23
CA SER A 54 18.50 1.91 56.20
C SER A 54 18.21 0.41 56.27
N ASP A 55 19.24 -0.41 56.08
CA ASP A 55 19.20 -1.87 56.19
C ASP A 55 18.93 -2.37 57.63
N ALA A 56 18.06 -3.36 57.74
CA ALA A 56 18.07 -4.31 58.86
C ALA A 56 17.71 -5.71 58.35
N THR A 57 18.73 -6.54 58.12
CA THR A 57 18.58 -7.93 57.67
C THR A 57 18.02 -8.82 58.78
N ARG A 58 16.88 -9.49 58.54
CA ARG A 58 16.46 -10.69 59.32
C ARG A 58 16.49 -11.93 58.43
N ARG A 59 17.33 -12.90 58.80
CA ARG A 59 17.35 -14.25 58.19
C ARG A 59 16.27 -15.13 58.81
N SER A 60 15.56 -15.90 57.97
CA SER A 60 14.51 -16.84 58.36
C SER A 60 15.09 -18.14 58.97
N PRO A 61 14.43 -18.80 59.94
CA PRO A 61 14.94 -19.99 60.63
C PRO A 61 14.85 -21.30 59.82
N HIS A 62 14.42 -21.26 58.54
CA HIS A 62 14.04 -22.46 57.78
C HIS A 62 14.94 -22.77 56.57
N ILE A 63 16.19 -22.30 56.55
CA ILE A 63 17.14 -22.66 55.50
C ILE A 63 18.03 -23.82 55.99
N LEU A 64 17.82 -25.01 55.40
CA LEU A 64 18.71 -26.17 55.53
C LEU A 64 19.81 -26.09 54.46
N ASP A 65 21.06 -26.19 54.88
CA ASP A 65 22.25 -26.15 54.01
C ASP A 65 22.55 -27.54 53.44
N LEU A 66 22.25 -27.74 52.14
CA LEU A 66 22.44 -29.03 51.45
C LEU A 66 23.85 -29.20 50.83
N LYS A 67 24.85 -28.40 51.22
CA LYS A 67 26.22 -28.53 50.69
C LYS A 67 27.05 -29.70 51.22
N LYS A 68 26.48 -30.65 51.97
CA LYS A 68 27.23 -31.81 52.50
C LYS A 68 26.51 -33.14 52.30
N THR A 69 26.45 -33.62 51.05
CA THR A 69 26.59 -35.05 50.71
C THR A 69 26.72 -35.21 49.19
N ARG A 70 27.94 -35.48 48.72
CA ARG A 70 28.21 -36.06 47.40
C ARG A 70 28.14 -37.58 47.56
N ASP A 71 27.38 -38.27 46.72
CA ASP A 71 27.70 -39.66 46.36
C ASP A 71 27.46 -39.88 44.87
N ASN A 72 28.50 -40.44 44.24
CA ASN A 72 28.65 -40.70 42.81
C ASN A 72 27.83 -41.93 42.39
N LEU A 73 26.65 -41.72 41.79
CA LEU A 73 25.86 -42.80 41.18
C LEU A 73 25.59 -42.61 39.67
N LEU A 74 26.21 -41.61 39.02
CA LEU A 74 25.98 -41.30 37.60
C LEU A 74 27.17 -41.65 36.69
N GLU A 75 28.22 -42.29 37.20
CA GLU A 75 29.39 -42.71 36.39
C GLU A 75 29.21 -44.07 35.67
N GLN A 76 28.00 -44.66 35.63
CA GLN A 76 27.79 -45.97 34.99
C GLN A 76 26.61 -46.03 34.02
N ILE A 77 26.50 -45.09 33.07
CA ILE A 77 25.57 -45.25 31.95
C ILE A 77 26.31 -45.00 30.63
N ILE A 78 26.54 -46.08 29.88
CA ILE A 78 27.06 -46.07 28.52
C ILE A 78 25.87 -45.94 27.55
N PRO A 79 25.84 -44.95 26.65
CA PRO A 79 24.76 -44.82 25.67
C PRO A 79 24.96 -45.77 24.48
N SER A 80 23.92 -46.53 24.12
CA SER A 80 23.80 -47.19 22.81
C SER A 80 22.96 -46.32 21.87
N SER A 81 23.51 -45.97 20.70
CA SER A 81 22.78 -45.22 19.67
C SER A 81 22.13 -46.17 18.65
N PRO A 82 20.86 -45.98 18.27
CA PRO A 82 20.35 -46.48 17.00
C PRO A 82 20.76 -45.57 15.85
N THR A 83 20.97 -46.21 14.71
CA THR A 83 21.48 -45.70 13.44
C THR A 83 20.72 -44.52 12.84
N LYS A 84 21.47 -43.60 12.23
CA LYS A 84 21.02 -42.49 11.38
C LYS A 84 20.04 -42.97 10.31
N ASN A 85 18.81 -42.47 10.36
CA ASN A 85 17.89 -42.55 9.24
C ASN A 85 18.12 -41.33 8.32
N ASN A 86 18.75 -41.55 7.17
CA ASN A 86 18.90 -40.56 6.11
C ASN A 86 17.67 -40.61 5.20
N SER A 87 16.56 -39.98 5.60
CA SER A 87 15.48 -39.67 4.66
C SER A 87 15.64 -38.23 4.16
N THR A 88 15.59 -38.11 2.83
CA THR A 88 15.86 -36.95 2.00
C THR A 88 14.74 -35.91 2.06
N TYR A 89 14.62 -35.19 3.18
CA TYR A 89 13.69 -34.05 3.32
C TYR A 89 14.34 -32.76 3.83
N HIS A 90 15.67 -32.75 4.04
CA HIS A 90 16.41 -31.56 4.48
C HIS A 90 17.52 -31.20 3.49
N SER A 91 17.17 -30.42 2.48
CA SER A 91 18.14 -29.65 1.68
C SER A 91 17.42 -28.64 0.80
N TYR A 92 16.99 -27.51 1.38
CA TYR A 92 16.63 -26.32 0.61
C TYR A 92 16.97 -25.05 1.39
N HIS A 93 18.27 -24.83 1.63
CA HIS A 93 18.83 -23.51 1.98
C HIS A 93 20.31 -23.43 1.55
N GLU A 94 20.57 -23.65 0.26
CA GLU A 94 21.82 -23.20 -0.36
C GLU A 94 21.47 -22.25 -1.52
N GLN A 95 22.17 -21.12 -1.55
CA GLN A 95 22.04 -20.07 -2.56
C GLN A 95 22.34 -20.65 -3.95
N ILE A 96 21.37 -20.61 -4.85
CA ILE A 96 21.62 -20.88 -6.27
C ILE A 96 21.79 -19.54 -7.00
N THR A 97 23.01 -19.30 -7.45
CA THR A 97 23.32 -18.33 -8.51
C THR A 97 22.94 -18.99 -9.84
N ILE A 98 21.95 -18.45 -10.55
CA ILE A 98 21.50 -18.98 -11.86
C ILE A 98 22.32 -18.30 -12.97
N PRO A 99 23.02 -19.03 -13.87
CA PRO A 99 23.57 -18.45 -15.09
C PRO A 99 22.44 -18.17 -16.10
N ALA A 100 22.48 -17.01 -16.74
CA ALA A 100 21.55 -16.62 -17.80
C ALA A 100 21.60 -17.61 -18.98
N ALA A 101 20.45 -18.21 -19.31
CA ALA A 101 20.24 -18.97 -20.53
C ALA A 101 19.60 -18.09 -21.63
N PRO A 102 19.79 -18.42 -22.92
CA PRO A 102 19.54 -17.51 -24.03
C PRO A 102 18.04 -17.35 -24.34
N LEU A 103 17.68 -16.14 -24.78
CA LEU A 103 16.37 -15.77 -25.31
C LEU A 103 15.95 -16.69 -26.47
N GLU A 104 14.95 -17.52 -26.24
CA GLU A 104 14.19 -18.15 -27.31
C GLU A 104 13.17 -17.14 -27.87
N THR A 105 13.20 -16.99 -29.19
CA THR A 105 12.33 -16.12 -29.98
C THR A 105 10.86 -16.52 -29.86
N GLU A 106 10.02 -15.57 -29.43
CA GLU A 106 8.57 -15.66 -29.43
C GLU A 106 8.03 -15.99 -30.83
N ASN A 107 7.41 -17.16 -30.96
CA ASN A 107 6.50 -17.45 -32.07
C ASN A 107 5.18 -16.70 -31.83
N GLN A 108 4.88 -15.77 -32.74
CA GLN A 108 3.61 -15.03 -32.80
C GLN A 108 2.43 -15.99 -32.97
N PHE A 109 1.65 -16.20 -31.92
CA PHE A 109 0.29 -16.73 -32.02
C PHE A 109 -0.69 -15.58 -32.27
N THR A 110 -1.04 -15.36 -33.53
CA THR A 110 -2.17 -14.51 -33.92
C THR A 110 -3.47 -15.26 -33.67
N HIS A 111 -4.14 -15.02 -32.53
CA HIS A 111 -5.53 -15.43 -32.37
C HIS A 111 -6.45 -14.51 -33.20
N ARG A 112 -7.35 -15.11 -33.97
CA ARG A 112 -8.38 -14.39 -34.74
C ARG A 112 -9.49 -13.91 -33.80
N VAL A 113 -10.03 -12.72 -34.06
CA VAL A 113 -11.17 -12.11 -33.34
C VAL A 113 -12.42 -13.02 -33.32
N SER A 114 -12.51 -13.98 -34.24
CA SER A 114 -13.60 -14.97 -34.32
C SER A 114 -13.76 -15.82 -33.07
N ASP A 115 -12.69 -16.06 -32.31
CA ASP A 115 -12.70 -17.00 -31.18
C ASP A 115 -13.23 -16.36 -29.88
N LEU A 116 -13.62 -15.08 -29.93
CA LEU A 116 -14.11 -14.27 -28.80
C LEU A 116 -15.59 -13.85 -28.96
N ILE A 117 -16.25 -14.25 -30.04
CA ILE A 117 -17.67 -13.97 -30.30
C ILE A 117 -18.48 -15.04 -29.56
N PHE A 118 -19.31 -14.63 -28.60
CA PHE A 118 -20.29 -15.52 -27.98
C PHE A 118 -21.40 -15.88 -28.98
N GLU A 119 -21.69 -17.17 -29.11
CA GLU A 119 -22.95 -17.61 -29.72
C GLU A 119 -24.12 -17.21 -28.79
N PRO A 120 -25.26 -16.76 -29.34
CA PRO A 120 -26.43 -16.41 -28.53
C PRO A 120 -26.93 -17.65 -27.77
N ASN A 121 -27.34 -17.47 -26.51
CA ASN A 121 -28.04 -18.51 -25.75
C ASN A 121 -29.39 -18.81 -26.42
N ASP A 122 -29.61 -20.06 -26.83
CA ASP A 122 -30.87 -20.55 -27.41
C ASP A 122 -31.99 -20.80 -26.37
N ASP A 123 -31.76 -20.52 -25.09
CA ASP A 123 -32.74 -20.75 -24.03
C ASP A 123 -33.62 -19.52 -23.73
N VAL A 124 -34.41 -19.07 -24.71
CA VAL A 124 -35.65 -18.30 -24.48
C VAL A 124 -36.72 -18.74 -25.48
N ALA A 125 -37.18 -19.99 -25.35
CA ALA A 125 -38.50 -20.35 -25.85
C ALA A 125 -39.51 -20.18 -24.71
N ASP A 126 -40.49 -19.31 -24.97
CA ASP A 126 -41.78 -19.16 -24.27
C ASP A 126 -41.94 -17.93 -23.35
N SER A 127 -42.09 -16.76 -23.99
CA SER A 127 -43.09 -15.78 -23.55
C SER A 127 -43.64 -15.02 -24.76
N THR A 128 -44.97 -14.97 -24.84
CA THR A 128 -45.73 -14.45 -25.97
C THR A 128 -45.60 -12.92 -26.11
N PRO A 129 -45.34 -12.37 -27.32
CA PRO A 129 -45.27 -10.92 -27.52
C PRO A 129 -46.66 -10.27 -27.53
N ILE A 130 -46.82 -9.21 -26.75
CA ILE A 130 -47.97 -8.29 -26.81
C ILE A 130 -47.91 -7.51 -28.15
N PRO A 131 -49.00 -7.44 -28.93
CA PRO A 131 -48.97 -6.83 -30.25
C PRO A 131 -48.94 -5.30 -30.17
N PRO A 132 -48.10 -4.61 -30.97
CA PRO A 132 -48.10 -3.16 -31.06
C PRO A 132 -49.34 -2.64 -31.79
N THR A 133 -49.92 -1.57 -31.26
CA THR A 133 -51.07 -0.84 -31.81
C THR A 133 -50.71 -0.13 -33.12
N PRO A 134 -51.55 -0.18 -34.18
CA PRO A 134 -51.17 0.29 -35.50
C PRO A 134 -51.39 1.81 -35.68
N LEU A 135 -50.37 2.50 -36.17
CA LEU A 135 -50.51 3.86 -36.71
C LEU A 135 -50.86 3.80 -38.21
N LEU A 136 -51.94 4.51 -38.56
CA LEU A 136 -52.56 4.58 -39.88
C LEU A 136 -51.67 5.24 -40.96
N PRO A 137 -51.76 4.80 -42.22
CA PRO A 137 -50.98 5.36 -43.33
C PRO A 137 -51.67 6.60 -43.96
N PRO A 138 -50.90 7.60 -44.44
CA PRO A 138 -51.44 8.58 -45.38
C PRO A 138 -51.52 8.00 -46.81
N LYS A 139 -52.65 8.29 -47.47
CA LYS A 139 -53.08 7.85 -48.81
C LYS A 139 -52.41 8.62 -49.97
N PRO A 140 -52.47 8.09 -51.22
CA PRO A 140 -51.65 8.51 -52.35
C PRO A 140 -52.33 9.51 -53.29
N THR A 141 -51.54 10.28 -54.06
CA THR A 141 -52.00 10.93 -55.29
C THR A 141 -50.90 11.01 -56.36
N LYS A 142 -51.28 10.58 -57.57
CA LYS A 142 -50.52 10.40 -58.82
C LYS A 142 -50.06 11.73 -59.44
N VAL A 143 -49.11 11.70 -60.39
CA VAL A 143 -49.31 12.13 -61.80
C VAL A 143 -48.10 11.81 -62.73
N ARG A 144 -48.43 11.03 -63.77
CA ARG A 144 -47.94 10.94 -65.18
C ARG A 144 -46.45 10.79 -65.57
N THR A 145 -46.18 9.65 -66.19
CA THR A 145 -45.29 9.46 -67.37
C THR A 145 -45.94 10.11 -68.64
N PRO A 146 -45.18 10.53 -69.68
CA PRO A 146 -44.56 9.60 -70.67
C PRO A 146 -43.20 10.14 -71.23
N LYS A 147 -42.39 9.51 -72.09
CA LYS A 147 -42.63 8.75 -73.34
C LYS A 147 -41.30 8.08 -73.79
N LYS A 148 -41.44 7.07 -74.66
CA LYS A 148 -40.43 6.16 -75.22
C LYS A 148 -39.42 6.78 -76.21
N HIS A 149 -38.39 5.96 -76.48
CA HIS A 149 -37.53 5.83 -77.68
C HIS A 149 -36.40 6.85 -77.85
N THR A 150 -35.15 6.38 -77.88
CA THR A 150 -34.51 6.00 -79.16
C THR A 150 -33.17 5.29 -78.94
N ASP A 151 -32.84 4.49 -79.94
CA ASP A 151 -31.77 3.51 -80.09
C ASP A 151 -30.35 4.11 -80.09
N TYR A 152 -29.57 3.88 -79.02
CA TYR A 152 -28.17 4.33 -78.94
C TYR A 152 -27.21 3.45 -79.77
N ALA A 153 -27.67 2.34 -80.36
CA ALA A 153 -26.84 1.48 -81.21
C ALA A 153 -26.69 2.01 -82.66
N ALA A 154 -27.60 2.88 -83.13
CA ALA A 154 -27.60 3.39 -84.50
C ALA A 154 -26.77 4.68 -84.70
N VAL A 155 -26.40 5.40 -83.64
CA VAL A 155 -25.58 6.63 -83.72
C VAL A 155 -24.08 6.31 -83.68
N PHE A 156 -23.67 5.28 -82.94
CA PHE A 156 -22.27 4.87 -82.82
C PHE A 156 -21.71 4.23 -84.10
N HIS A 157 -22.54 3.50 -84.86
CA HIS A 157 -22.13 2.89 -86.13
C HIS A 157 -21.99 3.88 -87.30
N ARG A 158 -22.64 5.05 -87.25
CA ARG A 158 -22.51 6.10 -88.28
C ARG A 158 -21.28 7.00 -88.08
N MET A 159 -20.78 7.18 -86.84
CA MET A 159 -19.53 7.92 -86.59
C MET A 159 -18.29 7.14 -87.05
N ILE A 160 -18.28 5.81 -86.93
CA ILE A 160 -17.14 4.96 -87.32
C ILE A 160 -16.98 4.85 -88.84
N LEU A 161 -18.06 4.98 -89.62
CA LEU A 161 -18.01 4.93 -91.09
C LEU A 161 -17.63 6.28 -91.74
N VAL A 162 -17.83 7.41 -91.06
CA VAL A 162 -17.40 8.73 -91.53
C VAL A 162 -15.92 9.00 -91.20
N ALA A 163 -15.39 8.41 -90.12
CA ALA A 163 -13.97 8.45 -89.80
C ALA A 163 -13.11 7.60 -90.76
N LYS A 164 -13.67 6.52 -91.34
CA LYS A 164 -12.91 5.61 -92.22
C LYS A 164 -12.75 6.09 -93.67
N LYS A 165 -13.42 7.18 -94.08
CA LYS A 165 -13.36 7.74 -95.45
C LYS A 165 -12.74 9.14 -95.54
N SER A 166 -12.29 9.71 -94.41
CA SER A 166 -11.60 11.01 -94.36
C SER A 166 -10.10 10.89 -94.00
N ILE A 167 -9.66 9.71 -93.55
CA ILE A 167 -8.26 9.45 -93.15
C ILE A 167 -7.37 8.99 -94.33
N SER A 168 -7.95 8.50 -95.43
CA SER A 168 -7.18 8.07 -96.61
C SER A 168 -6.72 9.21 -97.53
N ASP A 169 -7.35 10.39 -97.45
CA ASP A 169 -6.96 11.57 -98.25
C ASP A 169 -6.11 12.59 -97.47
N LEU A 170 -6.06 12.47 -96.13
CA LEU A 170 -5.22 13.30 -95.26
C LEU A 170 -3.81 12.72 -95.08
N THR A 171 -3.66 11.40 -95.23
CA THR A 171 -2.38 10.69 -95.04
C THR A 171 -1.40 10.83 -96.21
N HIS A 172 -1.84 11.30 -97.37
CA HIS A 172 -0.96 11.58 -98.52
C HIS A 172 -0.52 13.06 -98.66
N ARG A 173 -0.98 13.98 -97.79
CA ARG A 173 -0.53 15.39 -97.79
C ARG A 173 0.13 15.89 -96.50
N ILE A 174 0.22 15.06 -95.45
CA ILE A 174 0.87 15.42 -94.16
C ILE A 174 2.16 14.62 -93.91
N ALA A 175 2.73 13.99 -94.95
CA ALA A 175 3.96 13.18 -94.83
C ALA A 175 5.28 13.97 -94.81
N HIS A 176 5.27 15.31 -94.66
CA HIS A 176 6.53 16.06 -94.76
C HIS A 176 6.81 17.21 -93.79
N PHE A 177 6.03 17.44 -92.72
CA PHE A 177 6.34 18.60 -91.84
C PHE A 177 6.27 18.46 -90.31
N LEU A 178 5.97 17.30 -89.70
CA LEU A 178 6.15 17.15 -88.23
C LEU A 178 6.62 15.74 -87.81
N PRO A 179 7.66 15.62 -86.95
CA PRO A 179 8.22 14.33 -86.54
C PRO A 179 7.29 13.61 -85.55
N TRP A 180 6.84 12.39 -85.91
CA TRP A 180 5.92 11.52 -85.16
C TRP A 180 6.22 11.38 -83.66
N LYS A 181 7.48 11.45 -83.25
CA LYS A 181 7.89 11.36 -81.84
C LYS A 181 7.34 12.50 -80.98
N LYS A 182 7.26 13.73 -81.50
CA LYS A 182 6.72 14.88 -80.76
C LYS A 182 5.20 14.85 -80.67
N LEU A 183 4.53 14.34 -81.71
CA LEU A 183 3.07 14.17 -81.70
C LEU A 183 2.67 13.07 -80.70
N ALA A 184 3.36 11.92 -80.72
CA ALA A 184 3.13 10.82 -79.78
C ALA A 184 3.34 11.26 -78.31
N PHE A 185 4.38 12.05 -78.05
CA PHE A 185 4.66 12.60 -76.72
C PHE A 185 3.61 13.64 -76.28
N ALA A 186 3.20 14.52 -77.19
CA ALA A 186 2.16 15.50 -76.93
C ALA A 186 0.79 14.83 -76.71
N THR A 187 0.44 13.80 -77.47
CA THR A 187 -0.79 13.02 -77.25
C THR A 187 -0.73 12.21 -75.98
N ALA A 188 0.41 11.59 -75.64
CA ALA A 188 0.59 10.86 -74.38
C ALA A 188 0.50 11.80 -73.17
N ALA A 189 1.13 12.97 -73.23
CA ALA A 189 1.04 14.00 -72.21
C ALA A 189 -0.39 14.57 -72.08
N LEU A 190 -1.07 14.80 -73.21
CA LEU A 190 -2.47 15.27 -73.21
C LEU A 190 -3.42 14.20 -72.65
N THR A 191 -3.24 12.92 -73.00
CA THR A 191 -4.00 11.82 -72.39
C THR A 191 -3.69 11.66 -70.92
N LEU A 192 -2.45 11.87 -70.48
CA LEU A 192 -2.08 11.82 -69.07
C LEU A 192 -2.69 13.01 -68.31
N VAL A 193 -2.74 14.20 -68.90
CA VAL A 193 -3.39 15.40 -68.35
C VAL A 193 -4.92 15.33 -68.42
N LEU A 194 -5.52 14.57 -69.34
CA LEU A 194 -6.98 14.36 -69.44
C LEU A 194 -7.48 13.19 -68.58
N ILE A 195 -6.67 12.14 -68.39
CA ILE A 195 -6.99 10.96 -67.58
C ILE A 195 -6.61 11.17 -66.11
N ALA A 196 -5.51 11.88 -65.82
CA ALA A 196 -5.08 12.14 -64.45
C ALA A 196 -6.11 12.90 -63.59
N PRO A 197 -6.87 13.90 -64.08
CA PRO A 197 -7.90 14.56 -63.27
C PRO A 197 -9.05 13.61 -62.92
N PHE A 198 -9.40 12.69 -63.82
CA PHE A 198 -10.49 11.74 -63.61
C PHE A 198 -10.09 10.61 -62.65
N GLN A 199 -8.86 10.10 -62.81
CA GLN A 199 -8.30 9.16 -61.84
C GLN A 199 -7.99 9.84 -60.51
N ALA A 200 -7.54 11.10 -60.49
CA ALA A 200 -7.30 11.87 -59.28
C ALA A 200 -8.59 12.25 -58.55
N ASP A 201 -9.69 12.53 -59.24
CA ASP A 201 -11.00 12.80 -58.63
C ASP A 201 -11.60 11.49 -58.07
N SER A 202 -11.63 10.40 -58.83
CA SER A 202 -12.03 9.09 -58.31
C SER A 202 -11.15 8.63 -57.15
N TYR A 203 -9.86 8.92 -57.20
CA TYR A 203 -8.89 8.65 -56.12
C TYR A 203 -9.13 9.53 -54.90
N TYR A 204 -9.37 10.82 -55.07
CA TYR A 204 -9.66 11.75 -53.98
C TYR A 204 -10.99 11.40 -53.31
N GLN A 205 -12.00 11.03 -54.09
CA GLN A 205 -13.27 10.50 -53.60
C GLN A 205 -13.06 9.19 -52.84
N ASN A 206 -12.26 8.24 -53.36
CA ASN A 206 -11.96 7.00 -52.65
C ASN A 206 -11.19 7.25 -51.35
N VAL A 207 -10.12 8.04 -51.36
CA VAL A 207 -9.35 8.40 -50.15
C VAL A 207 -10.23 9.10 -49.12
N ARG A 208 -11.13 9.99 -49.54
CA ARG A 208 -12.10 10.65 -48.68
C ARG A 208 -13.12 9.68 -48.11
N LEU A 209 -13.70 8.80 -48.93
CA LEU A 209 -14.64 7.76 -48.51
C LEU A 209 -14.01 6.78 -47.51
N THR A 210 -12.77 6.35 -47.75
CA THR A 210 -12.00 5.50 -46.83
C THR A 210 -11.73 6.23 -45.51
N THR A 211 -11.34 7.51 -45.56
CA THR A 211 -11.10 8.34 -44.35
C THR A 211 -12.38 8.59 -43.56
N ASP A 212 -13.50 8.86 -44.24
CA ASP A 212 -14.81 9.08 -43.62
C ASP A 212 -15.33 7.79 -42.97
N LYS A 213 -15.12 6.63 -43.60
CA LYS A 213 -15.47 5.32 -43.04
C LYS A 213 -14.64 4.99 -41.80
N ILE A 214 -13.30 5.13 -41.86
CA ILE A 214 -12.41 4.93 -40.71
C ILE A 214 -12.80 5.86 -39.56
N SER A 215 -13.07 7.14 -39.86
CA SER A 215 -13.50 8.09 -38.83
C SER A 215 -14.89 7.76 -38.27
N SER A 216 -15.82 7.29 -39.10
CA SER A 216 -17.17 6.91 -38.67
C SER A 216 -17.14 5.68 -37.79
N ASP A 217 -16.46 4.61 -38.22
CA ASP A 217 -16.32 3.37 -37.47
C ASP A 217 -15.49 3.59 -36.20
N GLY A 218 -14.42 4.41 -36.25
CA GLY A 218 -13.66 4.80 -35.06
C GLY A 218 -14.52 5.55 -34.03
N ARG A 219 -15.31 6.54 -34.45
CA ARG A 219 -16.23 7.27 -33.56
C ARG A 219 -17.30 6.36 -32.97
N ALA A 220 -17.92 5.52 -33.81
CA ALA A 220 -18.91 4.55 -33.35
C ALA A 220 -18.28 3.57 -32.34
N GLY A 221 -17.05 3.11 -32.57
CA GLY A 221 -16.31 2.27 -31.65
C GLY A 221 -16.09 2.94 -30.29
N PHE A 222 -15.65 4.20 -30.26
CA PHE A 222 -15.48 4.94 -29.00
C PHE A 222 -16.79 5.25 -28.29
N MET A 223 -17.86 5.58 -29.02
CA MET A 223 -19.20 5.77 -28.44
C MET A 223 -19.70 4.49 -27.78
N SER A 224 -19.63 3.34 -28.45
CA SER A 224 -20.01 2.06 -27.87
C SER A 224 -19.11 1.63 -26.71
N LEU A 225 -17.83 1.99 -26.74
CA LEU A 225 -16.93 1.77 -25.59
C LEU A 225 -17.37 2.59 -24.36
N GLN A 226 -17.79 3.84 -24.56
CA GLN A 226 -18.33 4.71 -23.51
C GLN A 226 -19.67 4.19 -22.98
N GLU A 227 -20.57 3.75 -23.86
CA GLU A 227 -21.84 3.11 -23.50
C GLU A 227 -21.60 1.86 -22.64
N SER A 228 -20.61 1.04 -23.00
CA SER A 228 -20.21 -0.11 -22.19
C SER A 228 -19.75 0.29 -20.79
N THR A 229 -18.87 1.29 -20.68
CA THR A 229 -18.40 1.77 -19.37
C THR A 229 -19.57 2.30 -18.53
N THR A 230 -20.50 3.00 -19.15
CA THR A 230 -21.70 3.53 -18.47
C THR A 230 -22.59 2.40 -17.97
N ALA A 231 -22.88 1.40 -18.81
CA ALA A 231 -23.66 0.23 -18.43
C ALA A 231 -23.00 -0.56 -17.30
N PHE A 232 -21.67 -0.75 -17.38
CA PHE A 232 -20.88 -1.41 -16.32
C PHE A 232 -20.97 -0.65 -14.99
N LEU A 233 -20.86 0.68 -14.99
CA LEU A 233 -21.00 1.50 -13.78
C LEU A 233 -22.41 1.41 -13.16
N HIS A 234 -23.42 1.07 -13.96
CA HIS A 234 -24.78 0.78 -13.51
C HIS A 234 -25.04 -0.71 -13.21
N ALA A 235 -23.98 -1.53 -13.19
CA ALA A 235 -24.03 -2.98 -12.97
C ALA A 235 -24.88 -3.76 -13.99
N ASP A 236 -25.10 -3.20 -15.19
CA ASP A 236 -25.75 -3.89 -16.31
C ASP A 236 -24.70 -4.58 -17.19
N LEU A 237 -24.35 -5.81 -16.80
CA LEU A 237 -23.28 -6.59 -17.46
C LEU A 237 -23.65 -7.00 -18.88
N ASN A 238 -24.94 -7.25 -19.15
CA ASN A 238 -25.40 -7.66 -20.47
C ASN A 238 -25.28 -6.50 -21.47
N SER A 239 -25.80 -5.33 -21.13
CA SER A 239 -25.67 -4.13 -21.97
C SER A 239 -24.21 -3.70 -22.13
N ALA A 240 -23.39 -3.86 -21.07
CA ALA A 240 -21.96 -3.59 -21.14
C ALA A 240 -21.25 -4.51 -22.14
N GLN A 241 -21.60 -5.81 -22.16
CA GLN A 241 -21.06 -6.80 -23.08
C GLN A 241 -21.49 -6.55 -24.53
N ASP A 242 -22.77 -6.26 -24.78
CA ASP A 242 -23.29 -5.97 -26.12
C ASP A 242 -22.64 -4.72 -26.73
N SER A 243 -22.44 -3.69 -25.90
CA SER A 243 -21.76 -2.46 -26.29
C SER A 243 -20.27 -2.72 -26.60
N LEU A 244 -19.60 -3.62 -25.86
CA LEU A 244 -18.21 -4.02 -26.17
C LEU A 244 -18.10 -4.79 -27.47
N ASN A 245 -19.02 -5.72 -27.73
CA ASN A 245 -19.07 -6.45 -28.99
C ASN A 245 -19.25 -5.48 -30.16
N THR A 246 -20.14 -4.49 -30.01
CA THR A 246 -20.32 -3.43 -31.00
C THR A 246 -19.04 -2.61 -31.19
N ALA A 247 -18.40 -2.18 -30.09
CA ALA A 247 -17.15 -1.44 -30.15
C ALA A 247 -16.04 -2.22 -30.87
N LEU A 248 -15.85 -3.50 -30.53
CA LEU A 248 -14.87 -4.38 -31.15
C LEU A 248 -15.11 -4.55 -32.65
N ASN A 249 -16.37 -4.76 -33.04
CA ASN A 249 -16.75 -4.87 -34.46
C ASN A 249 -16.46 -3.58 -35.22
N LYS A 250 -16.75 -2.42 -34.62
CA LYS A 250 -16.48 -1.10 -35.23
C LYS A 250 -14.99 -0.81 -35.34
N PHE A 251 -14.21 -1.07 -34.29
CA PHE A 251 -12.76 -0.92 -34.35
C PHE A 251 -12.13 -1.91 -35.35
N ALA A 252 -12.58 -3.16 -35.39
CA ALA A 252 -12.11 -4.14 -36.36
C ALA A 252 -12.42 -3.69 -37.80
N GLY A 253 -13.61 -3.15 -38.07
CA GLY A 253 -13.96 -2.58 -39.37
C GLY A 253 -13.07 -1.39 -39.77
N ALA A 254 -12.74 -0.53 -38.80
CA ALA A 254 -11.82 0.58 -39.02
C ALA A 254 -10.39 0.09 -39.31
N VAL A 255 -9.87 -0.88 -38.53
CA VAL A 255 -8.54 -1.48 -38.72
C VAL A 255 -8.43 -2.25 -40.04
N ASP A 256 -9.44 -3.03 -40.40
CA ASP A 256 -9.48 -3.77 -41.67
C ASP A 256 -9.49 -2.80 -42.87
N THR A 257 -10.33 -1.76 -42.81
CA THR A 257 -10.36 -0.70 -43.84
C THR A 257 -8.99 -0.01 -43.94
N MET A 258 -8.32 0.26 -42.80
CA MET A 258 -6.96 0.80 -42.80
C MET A 258 -5.95 -0.16 -43.45
N GLN A 259 -5.98 -1.45 -43.14
CA GLN A 259 -4.95 -2.41 -43.60
C GLN A 259 -5.13 -2.85 -45.06
N THR A 260 -6.37 -3.02 -45.51
CA THR A 260 -6.70 -3.51 -46.86
C THR A 260 -6.57 -2.42 -47.91
N GLU A 261 -6.97 -1.18 -47.60
CA GLU A 261 -6.98 -0.08 -48.58
C GLU A 261 -5.73 0.82 -48.54
N HIS A 262 -4.82 0.71 -47.55
CA HIS A 262 -3.63 1.58 -47.42
C HIS A 262 -2.24 1.01 -47.81
N ARG A 263 -2.07 -0.25 -48.24
CA ARG A 263 -0.74 -0.75 -48.65
C ARG A 263 -0.05 0.07 -49.76
N TRP A 264 -0.83 0.77 -50.57
CA TRP A 264 -0.33 1.64 -51.65
C TRP A 264 -0.25 3.13 -51.23
N LEU A 265 -1.10 3.58 -50.28
CA LEU A 265 -1.09 4.94 -49.71
C LEU A 265 0.13 5.18 -48.82
N GLN A 266 0.53 4.21 -47.98
CA GLN A 266 1.75 4.32 -47.17
C GLN A 266 3.03 4.48 -48.02
N LYS A 267 3.07 3.89 -49.23
CA LYS A 267 4.21 4.03 -50.16
C LYS A 267 4.30 5.39 -50.86
N MET A 268 3.19 6.12 -50.96
CA MET A 268 3.11 7.42 -51.65
C MET A 268 3.11 8.60 -50.67
N VAL A 269 2.50 8.44 -49.49
CA VAL A 269 2.45 9.46 -48.42
C VAL A 269 3.78 9.58 -47.68
N ALA A 270 4.63 8.54 -47.69
CA ALA A 270 6.01 8.61 -47.19
C ALA A 270 6.86 9.72 -47.86
N ALA A 271 6.43 10.28 -49.00
CA ALA A 271 7.08 11.40 -49.68
C ALA A 271 6.66 12.80 -49.13
N ILE A 272 5.64 12.90 -48.27
CA ILE A 272 5.14 14.16 -47.70
C ILE A 272 5.14 14.06 -46.15
N PRO A 273 6.15 14.63 -45.45
CA PRO A 273 6.37 14.42 -44.01
C PRO A 273 5.22 14.84 -43.09
N ILE A 274 4.43 15.85 -43.48
CA ILE A 274 3.39 16.46 -42.64
C ILE A 274 2.13 15.59 -42.55
N VAL A 275 1.76 14.90 -43.64
CA VAL A 275 0.53 14.07 -43.70
C VAL A 275 0.73 12.70 -43.04
N ASN A 276 1.98 12.23 -42.96
CA ASN A 276 2.32 10.92 -42.39
C ASN A 276 2.00 10.83 -40.88
N ASN A 277 2.23 11.90 -40.12
CA ASN A 277 2.08 11.87 -38.66
C ASN A 277 0.61 11.86 -38.20
N GLU A 278 -0.30 12.52 -38.93
CA GLU A 278 -1.74 12.53 -38.61
C GLU A 278 -2.39 11.16 -38.83
N ILE A 279 -2.05 10.48 -39.92
CA ILE A 279 -2.61 9.16 -40.26
C ILE A 279 -2.15 8.12 -39.24
N ILE A 280 -0.85 8.10 -38.92
CA ILE A 280 -0.29 7.20 -37.90
C ILE A 280 -0.94 7.46 -36.54
N SER A 281 -1.12 8.72 -36.14
CA SER A 281 -1.76 9.05 -34.85
C SER A 281 -3.21 8.56 -34.76
N ARG A 282 -3.97 8.62 -35.85
CA ARG A 282 -5.35 8.09 -35.91
C ARG A 282 -5.39 6.57 -35.85
N GLU A 283 -4.49 5.90 -36.56
CA GLU A 283 -4.34 4.44 -36.52
C GLU A 283 -4.02 3.97 -35.10
N GLN A 284 -3.02 4.59 -34.45
CA GLN A 284 -2.64 4.28 -33.07
C GLN A 284 -3.80 4.51 -32.10
N LEU A 285 -4.60 5.57 -32.28
CA LEU A 285 -5.76 5.85 -31.43
C LEU A 285 -6.85 4.78 -31.58
N ILE A 286 -7.15 4.35 -32.81
CA ILE A 286 -8.13 3.30 -33.10
C ILE A 286 -7.67 1.96 -32.52
N ILE A 287 -6.40 1.61 -32.69
CA ILE A 287 -5.82 0.39 -32.11
C ILE A 287 -5.87 0.45 -30.58
N ALA A 288 -5.54 1.60 -29.97
CA ALA A 288 -5.69 1.80 -28.53
C ALA A 288 -7.14 1.58 -28.07
N GLY A 289 -8.12 2.17 -28.76
CA GLY A 289 -9.54 1.97 -28.48
C GLY A 289 -9.97 0.49 -28.57
N GLN A 290 -9.52 -0.21 -29.61
CA GLN A 290 -9.75 -1.66 -29.76
C GLN A 290 -9.16 -2.46 -28.60
N LYS A 291 -7.94 -2.14 -28.18
CA LYS A 291 -7.26 -2.83 -27.08
C LYS A 291 -7.92 -2.55 -25.74
N ILE A 292 -8.40 -1.32 -25.49
CA ILE A 292 -9.20 -1.01 -24.30
C ILE A 292 -10.51 -1.82 -24.32
N ALA A 293 -11.20 -1.88 -25.46
CA ALA A 293 -12.41 -2.68 -25.60
C ALA A 293 -12.17 -4.17 -25.29
N LEU A 294 -11.09 -4.75 -25.83
CA LEU A 294 -10.71 -6.14 -25.53
C LEU A 294 -10.41 -6.36 -24.04
N GLY A 295 -9.67 -5.43 -23.41
CA GLY A 295 -9.41 -5.48 -21.96
C GLY A 295 -10.71 -5.45 -21.16
N ASN A 296 -11.63 -4.54 -21.48
CA ASN A 296 -12.93 -4.42 -20.84
C ASN A 296 -13.77 -5.70 -21.01
N THR A 297 -13.71 -6.36 -22.18
CA THR A 297 -14.40 -7.62 -22.43
C THR A 297 -13.97 -8.71 -21.44
N TYR A 298 -12.67 -8.85 -21.17
CA TYR A 298 -12.19 -9.80 -20.16
C TYR A 298 -12.72 -9.45 -18.76
N LEU A 299 -12.70 -8.16 -18.37
CA LEU A 299 -13.20 -7.75 -17.05
C LEU A 299 -14.69 -8.04 -16.87
N VAL A 300 -15.53 -7.66 -17.85
CA VAL A 300 -16.98 -7.92 -17.81
C VAL A 300 -17.26 -9.42 -17.79
N LYS A 301 -16.55 -10.21 -18.61
CA LYS A 301 -16.67 -11.66 -18.63
C LYS A 301 -16.29 -12.29 -17.29
N GLY A 302 -15.20 -11.85 -16.68
CA GLY A 302 -14.78 -12.34 -15.37
C GLY A 302 -15.79 -12.04 -14.27
N LEU A 303 -16.38 -10.85 -14.28
CA LEU A 303 -17.42 -10.50 -13.33
C LEU A 303 -18.69 -11.36 -13.54
N ALA A 304 -19.13 -11.53 -14.78
CA ALA A 304 -20.29 -12.36 -15.11
C ALA A 304 -20.08 -13.84 -14.72
N GLU A 305 -18.91 -14.41 -15.03
CA GLU A 305 -18.57 -15.79 -14.65
C GLU A 305 -18.45 -15.97 -13.13
N SER A 306 -17.87 -14.99 -12.42
CA SER A 306 -17.76 -15.01 -10.95
C SER A 306 -19.11 -14.96 -10.24
N GLN A 307 -20.14 -14.39 -10.89
CA GLN A 307 -21.50 -14.34 -10.36
C GLN A 307 -22.32 -15.59 -10.71
N SER A 308 -21.84 -16.42 -11.64
CA SER A 308 -22.53 -17.65 -12.05
C SER A 308 -22.49 -18.72 -10.95
N GLN A 309 -23.49 -19.60 -10.94
CA GLN A 309 -23.63 -20.69 -9.95
C GLN A 309 -22.50 -21.73 -9.99
N ASN A 310 -21.63 -21.70 -11.00
CA ASN A 310 -20.51 -22.64 -11.14
C ASN A 310 -19.33 -22.32 -10.19
N SER A 311 -19.33 -21.15 -9.54
CA SER A 311 -18.30 -20.76 -8.57
C SER A 311 -18.73 -21.13 -7.14
N ASN A 312 -18.15 -22.21 -6.60
CA ASN A 312 -18.61 -22.80 -5.34
C ASN A 312 -18.02 -22.12 -4.09
N THR A 313 -16.84 -21.50 -4.20
CA THR A 313 -16.18 -20.81 -3.07
C THR A 313 -15.81 -19.37 -3.40
N LEU A 314 -15.58 -18.55 -2.35
CA LEU A 314 -15.06 -17.18 -2.51
C LEU A 314 -13.69 -17.17 -3.22
N THR A 315 -12.87 -18.18 -2.95
CA THR A 315 -11.54 -18.33 -3.56
C THR A 315 -11.65 -18.68 -5.04
N ASP A 316 -12.62 -19.52 -5.44
CA ASP A 316 -12.88 -19.81 -6.87
C ASP A 316 -13.32 -18.55 -7.62
N ARG A 317 -14.18 -17.72 -6.99
CA ARG A 317 -14.60 -16.44 -7.57
C ARG A 317 -13.44 -15.49 -7.74
N LEU A 318 -12.58 -15.38 -6.72
CA LEU A 318 -11.38 -14.56 -6.79
C LEU A 318 -10.42 -15.06 -7.87
N ASP A 319 -10.21 -16.38 -7.97
CA ASP A 319 -9.35 -16.98 -8.99
C ASP A 319 -9.84 -16.68 -10.41
N LEU A 320 -11.15 -16.78 -10.65
CA LEU A 320 -11.76 -16.39 -11.92
C LEU A 320 -11.53 -14.90 -12.22
N LEU A 321 -11.77 -14.01 -11.26
CA LEU A 321 -11.55 -12.58 -11.43
C LEU A 321 -10.09 -12.25 -11.75
N VAL A 322 -9.14 -12.85 -11.02
CA VAL A 322 -7.69 -12.67 -11.24
C VAL A 322 -7.29 -13.19 -12.62
N LYS A 323 -7.78 -14.36 -13.03
CA LYS A 323 -7.48 -14.95 -14.34
C LYS A 323 -7.92 -14.04 -15.49
N HIS A 324 -9.13 -13.46 -15.39
CA HIS A 324 -9.62 -12.52 -16.41
C HIS A 324 -8.91 -11.17 -16.35
N LEU A 325 -8.56 -10.68 -15.17
CA LEU A 325 -7.75 -9.48 -15.01
C LEU A 325 -6.37 -9.66 -15.66
N ASP A 326 -5.71 -10.80 -15.45
CA ASP A 326 -4.44 -11.16 -16.10
C ASP A 326 -4.54 -11.20 -17.62
N ALA A 327 -5.68 -11.64 -18.17
CA ALA A 327 -5.92 -11.61 -19.61
C ALA A 327 -6.20 -10.18 -20.14
N ALA A 328 -6.76 -9.31 -19.31
CA ALA A 328 -7.03 -7.91 -19.66
C ALA A 328 -5.74 -7.06 -19.68
N LEU A 329 -4.81 -7.27 -18.74
CA LEU A 329 -3.62 -6.45 -18.53
C LEU A 329 -2.73 -6.25 -19.78
N PRO A 330 -2.39 -7.29 -20.58
CA PRO A 330 -1.62 -7.12 -21.81
C PRO A 330 -2.31 -6.23 -22.84
N ASN A 331 -3.65 -6.24 -22.88
CA ASN A 331 -4.42 -5.39 -23.79
C ASN A 331 -4.33 -3.93 -23.36
N TYR A 332 -4.49 -3.63 -22.07
CA TYR A 332 -4.31 -2.26 -21.57
C TYR A 332 -2.87 -1.77 -21.72
N GLN A 333 -1.87 -2.61 -21.50
CA GLN A 333 -0.47 -2.26 -21.75
C GLN A 333 -0.24 -1.94 -23.23
N SER A 334 -0.80 -2.74 -24.13
CA SER A 334 -0.76 -2.47 -25.57
C SER A 334 -1.45 -1.14 -25.90
N ALA A 335 -2.62 -0.85 -25.32
CA ALA A 335 -3.30 0.42 -25.49
C ALA A 335 -2.43 1.61 -25.01
N LEU A 336 -1.80 1.51 -23.84
CA LEU A 336 -0.91 2.53 -23.31
C LEU A 336 0.27 2.79 -24.24
N ASN A 337 0.88 1.73 -24.79
CA ASN A 337 1.98 1.86 -25.76
C ASN A 337 1.54 2.60 -27.04
N ASN A 338 0.36 2.28 -27.57
CA ASN A 338 -0.19 2.97 -28.75
C ASN A 338 -0.51 4.44 -28.44
N LEU A 339 -1.12 4.74 -27.28
CA LEU A 339 -1.35 6.11 -26.81
C LEU A 339 -0.04 6.88 -26.58
N GLY A 340 1.01 6.16 -26.15
CA GLY A 340 2.38 6.64 -26.00
C GLY A 340 2.98 7.15 -27.30
N ALA A 341 2.70 6.46 -28.41
CA ALA A 341 3.23 6.77 -29.75
C ALA A 341 2.57 8.00 -30.41
N ILE A 342 1.42 8.46 -29.92
CA ILE A 342 0.72 9.64 -30.44
C ILE A 342 1.42 10.91 -29.95
N LYS A 343 1.85 11.76 -30.88
CA LYS A 343 2.41 13.08 -30.55
C LYS A 343 1.26 14.07 -30.31
N SER A 344 1.29 14.78 -29.18
CA SER A 344 0.20 15.67 -28.77
C SER A 344 0.02 16.88 -29.69
N ASP A 345 1.08 17.33 -30.35
CA ASP A 345 1.06 18.46 -31.31
C ASP A 345 0.27 18.17 -32.60
N VAL A 346 -0.01 16.89 -32.87
CA VAL A 346 -0.83 16.43 -34.00
C VAL A 346 -2.34 16.54 -33.70
N LEU A 347 -2.72 16.64 -32.42
CA LEU A 347 -4.12 16.79 -32.02
C LEU A 347 -4.55 18.26 -32.06
N PRO A 348 -5.83 18.56 -32.34
CA PRO A 348 -6.36 19.92 -32.20
C PRO A 348 -6.07 20.49 -30.81
N LEU A 349 -5.74 21.78 -30.74
CA LEU A 349 -5.24 22.44 -29.51
C LEU A 349 -6.12 22.19 -28.28
N GLU A 350 -7.44 22.14 -28.47
CA GLU A 350 -8.44 21.87 -27.44
C GLU A 350 -8.38 20.46 -26.82
N TYR A 351 -7.82 19.47 -27.52
CA TYR A 351 -7.72 18.09 -27.05
C TYR A 351 -6.33 17.72 -26.51
N GLN A 352 -5.32 18.56 -26.71
CA GLN A 352 -3.94 18.24 -26.31
C GLN A 352 -3.81 18.03 -24.80
N ALA A 353 -4.35 18.95 -23.99
CA ALA A 353 -4.31 18.83 -22.54
C ALA A 353 -5.18 17.66 -22.02
N PRO A 354 -6.47 17.52 -22.39
CA PRO A 354 -7.28 16.38 -21.98
C PRO A 354 -6.70 15.01 -22.37
N PHE A 355 -6.05 14.91 -23.53
CA PHE A 355 -5.39 13.68 -23.97
C PHE A 355 -4.20 13.31 -23.08
N ASN A 356 -3.39 14.30 -22.70
CA ASN A 356 -2.27 14.08 -21.78
C ASN A 356 -2.78 13.69 -20.39
N ASP A 357 -3.82 14.34 -19.88
CA ASP A 357 -4.45 13.98 -18.61
C ASP A 357 -4.99 12.55 -18.65
N PHE A 358 -5.66 12.17 -19.74
CA PHE A 358 -6.13 10.80 -19.95
C PHE A 358 -4.98 9.78 -19.94
N LYS A 359 -3.84 10.06 -20.60
CA LYS A 359 -2.68 9.16 -20.57
C LYS A 359 -2.14 8.96 -19.15
N ILE A 360 -2.06 10.03 -18.38
CA ILE A 360 -1.60 9.96 -16.98
C ILE A 360 -2.58 9.12 -16.15
N LEU A 361 -3.88 9.40 -16.25
CA LEU A 361 -4.92 8.66 -15.53
C LEU A 361 -4.98 7.19 -15.96
N PHE A 362 -4.90 6.90 -17.24
CA PHE A 362 -4.91 5.53 -17.77
C PHE A 362 -3.68 4.74 -17.32
N THR A 363 -2.51 5.38 -17.25
CA THR A 363 -1.29 4.77 -16.69
C THR A 363 -1.49 4.44 -15.22
N ALA A 364 -2.06 5.34 -14.44
CA ALA A 364 -2.35 5.10 -13.03
C ALA A 364 -3.34 3.93 -12.83
N ILE A 365 -4.45 3.91 -13.58
CA ILE A 365 -5.43 2.83 -13.55
C ILE A 365 -4.80 1.49 -13.95
N LEU A 366 -3.94 1.47 -14.98
CA LEU A 366 -3.25 0.25 -15.38
C LEU A 366 -2.36 -0.29 -14.26
N ASN A 367 -1.59 0.58 -13.59
CA ASN A 367 -0.78 0.18 -12.45
C ASN A 367 -1.67 -0.34 -11.30
N ASP A 368 -2.80 0.31 -11.02
CA ASP A 368 -3.75 -0.15 -9.99
C ASP A 368 -4.33 -1.53 -10.33
N LEU A 369 -4.65 -1.79 -11.61
CA LEU A 369 -5.13 -3.09 -12.08
C LEU A 369 -4.04 -4.17 -11.99
N GLN A 370 -2.78 -3.83 -12.27
CA GLN A 370 -1.64 -4.75 -12.08
C GLN A 370 -1.48 -5.10 -10.60
N ASN A 371 -1.51 -4.09 -9.72
CA ASN A 371 -1.44 -4.26 -8.28
C ASN A 371 -2.61 -5.10 -7.75
N LEU A 372 -3.82 -4.87 -8.26
CA LEU A 372 -5.00 -5.67 -7.89
C LEU A 372 -4.87 -7.14 -8.32
N SER A 373 -4.32 -7.42 -9.51
CA SER A 373 -4.05 -8.80 -9.94
C SER A 373 -3.04 -9.47 -9.00
N GLU A 374 -1.95 -8.77 -8.69
CA GLU A 374 -0.89 -9.27 -7.83
C GLU A 374 -1.38 -9.50 -6.38
N LEU A 375 -2.21 -8.60 -5.87
CA LEU A 375 -2.91 -8.77 -4.60
C LEU A 375 -3.84 -9.98 -4.63
N GLY A 376 -4.61 -10.19 -5.71
CA GLY A 376 -5.48 -11.35 -5.85
C GLY A 376 -4.72 -12.67 -5.83
N LYS A 377 -3.55 -12.74 -6.50
CA LYS A 377 -2.63 -13.89 -6.45
C LYS A 377 -2.08 -14.10 -5.04
N THR A 378 -1.69 -13.02 -4.37
CA THR A 378 -1.20 -13.04 -2.98
C THR A 378 -2.27 -13.58 -2.03
N ILE A 379 -3.52 -13.12 -2.15
CA ILE A 379 -4.64 -13.62 -1.35
C ILE A 379 -4.85 -15.11 -1.62
N LYS A 380 -4.87 -15.55 -2.89
CA LYS A 380 -5.00 -16.97 -3.23
C LYS A 380 -3.90 -17.82 -2.57
N GLU A 381 -2.66 -17.38 -2.63
CA GLU A 381 -1.52 -18.06 -2.01
C GLU A 381 -1.63 -18.11 -0.48
N VAL A 382 -1.97 -16.98 0.15
CA VAL A 382 -2.19 -16.91 1.60
C VAL A 382 -3.28 -17.89 2.04
N PHE A 383 -4.34 -18.04 1.26
CA PHE A 383 -5.43 -18.98 1.54
C PHE A 383 -5.18 -20.42 1.02
N GLY A 384 -3.93 -20.76 0.69
CA GLY A 384 -3.52 -22.12 0.38
C GLY A 384 -3.98 -22.63 -0.99
N GLY A 385 -4.05 -21.75 -1.99
CA GLY A 385 -4.37 -22.11 -3.37
C GLY A 385 -3.28 -22.94 -4.08
N GLU A 386 -2.08 -23.01 -3.52
CA GLU A 386 -0.98 -23.88 -3.96
C GLU A 386 -0.61 -24.95 -2.92
N GLY A 387 -1.58 -25.33 -2.07
CA GLY A 387 -1.45 -26.39 -1.09
C GLY A 387 -1.62 -25.93 0.36
N LEU A 388 -1.26 -26.80 1.30
CA LEU A 388 -1.43 -26.50 2.73
C LEU A 388 -0.51 -25.34 3.14
N ARG A 389 -1.08 -24.35 3.83
CA ARG A 389 -0.36 -23.29 4.52
C ARG A 389 -0.69 -23.32 6.01
N ARG A 390 0.32 -23.12 6.85
CA ARG A 390 0.20 -23.08 8.31
C ARG A 390 0.63 -21.73 8.83
N TYR A 391 -0.25 -21.03 9.54
CA TYR A 391 0.04 -19.72 10.11
C TYR A 391 0.02 -19.74 11.63
N LEU A 392 0.87 -18.90 12.21
CA LEU A 392 0.83 -18.54 13.61
C LEU A 392 0.03 -17.24 13.77
N LEU A 393 -1.16 -17.33 14.37
CA LEU A 393 -1.95 -16.14 14.73
C LEU A 393 -1.57 -15.73 16.15
N VAL A 394 -1.06 -14.52 16.37
CA VAL A 394 -0.71 -14.03 17.72
C VAL A 394 -1.66 -12.93 18.16
N PHE A 395 -2.19 -13.05 19.38
CA PHE A 395 -3.15 -12.09 19.93
C PHE A 395 -2.46 -11.16 20.92
N GLN A 396 -2.50 -9.86 20.62
CA GLN A 396 -1.75 -8.83 21.33
C GLN A 396 -2.64 -8.01 22.25
N ASN A 397 -2.21 -7.86 23.50
CA ASN A 397 -2.89 -7.04 24.49
C ASN A 397 -2.22 -5.67 24.61
N SER A 398 -2.80 -4.64 24.01
CA SER A 398 -2.25 -3.28 24.03
C SER A 398 -2.30 -2.60 25.40
N ASN A 399 -3.01 -3.17 26.38
CA ASN A 399 -2.96 -2.70 27.77
C ASN A 399 -1.61 -2.99 28.45
N GLU A 400 -0.81 -3.90 27.88
CA GLU A 400 0.55 -4.22 28.33
C GLU A 400 1.45 -4.11 27.10
N LEU A 401 1.82 -2.87 26.77
CA LEU A 401 2.30 -2.50 25.46
C LEU A 401 3.66 -3.14 25.14
N ARG A 402 3.80 -3.59 23.89
CA ARG A 402 5.05 -4.07 23.28
C ARG A 402 5.18 -3.40 21.92
N PRO A 403 6.39 -3.38 21.33
CA PRO A 403 6.68 -2.63 20.10
C PRO A 403 5.69 -2.85 18.96
N THR A 404 5.19 -4.07 18.75
CA THR A 404 4.29 -4.37 17.62
C THR A 404 2.81 -4.39 17.95
N GLY A 405 2.36 -3.99 19.15
CA GLY A 405 0.93 -3.94 19.46
C GLY A 405 0.57 -4.26 20.91
N GLY A 406 1.36 -5.10 21.57
CA GLY A 406 1.08 -5.54 22.93
C GLY A 406 1.67 -6.89 23.30
N PHE A 407 1.48 -7.29 24.55
CA PHE A 407 1.91 -8.57 25.09
C PHE A 407 1.17 -9.75 24.45
N ILE A 408 1.90 -10.81 24.07
CA ILE A 408 1.33 -11.99 23.39
C ILE A 408 0.98 -13.07 24.43
N GLY A 409 -0.21 -12.92 25.02
CA GLY A 409 -0.73 -13.86 26.01
C GLY A 409 -1.41 -15.11 25.43
N SER A 410 -1.80 -15.07 24.16
CA SER A 410 -2.50 -16.16 23.46
C SER A 410 -2.07 -16.21 22.01
N PHE A 411 -2.18 -17.38 21.39
CA PHE A 411 -1.93 -17.58 19.97
C PHE A 411 -2.79 -18.73 19.44
N ALA A 412 -2.95 -18.81 18.12
CA ALA A 412 -3.52 -19.94 17.42
C ALA A 412 -2.56 -20.46 16.35
N VAL A 413 -2.70 -21.72 16.00
CA VAL A 413 -2.08 -22.32 14.81
C VAL A 413 -3.22 -22.63 13.86
N MET A 414 -3.18 -22.05 12.67
CA MET A 414 -4.23 -22.16 11.66
C MET A 414 -3.67 -22.82 10.41
N ASP A 415 -4.31 -23.90 9.97
CA ASP A 415 -3.99 -24.56 8.71
C ASP A 415 -5.07 -24.22 7.67
N VAL A 416 -4.64 -23.75 6.50
CA VAL A 416 -5.51 -23.34 5.40
C VAL A 416 -5.14 -24.12 4.15
N ARG A 417 -6.16 -24.53 3.38
CA ARG A 417 -6.01 -25.22 2.10
C ARG A 417 -7.19 -24.89 1.20
N ASP A 418 -6.92 -24.55 -0.06
CA ASP A 418 -7.92 -24.31 -1.10
C ASP A 418 -9.04 -23.36 -0.62
N GLY A 419 -8.66 -22.26 0.04
CA GLY A 419 -9.63 -21.28 0.56
C GLY A 419 -10.28 -21.62 1.90
N SER A 420 -10.05 -22.82 2.44
CA SER A 420 -10.73 -23.31 3.64
C SER A 420 -9.78 -23.45 4.82
N ILE A 421 -10.22 -23.00 6.00
CA ILE A 421 -9.55 -23.31 7.28
C ILE A 421 -9.85 -24.78 7.60
N VAL A 422 -8.84 -25.64 7.47
CA VAL A 422 -8.97 -27.09 7.69
C VAL A 422 -8.65 -27.50 9.12
N ASN A 423 -7.87 -26.69 9.84
CA ASN A 423 -7.56 -26.92 11.25
C ASN A 423 -7.27 -25.58 11.94
N MET A 424 -7.71 -25.46 13.20
CA MET A 424 -7.40 -24.32 14.06
C MET A 424 -7.20 -24.83 15.48
N SER A 425 -6.02 -24.56 16.04
CA SER A 425 -5.66 -24.97 17.40
C SER A 425 -5.29 -23.77 18.24
N ILE A 426 -5.95 -23.60 19.38
CA ILE A 426 -5.69 -22.54 20.36
C ILE A 426 -5.30 -23.20 21.69
N PRO A 427 -4.03 -23.15 22.09
CA PRO A 427 -3.59 -23.76 23.35
C PRO A 427 -4.24 -23.09 24.56
N ALA A 428 -4.85 -23.89 25.44
CA ALA A 428 -5.62 -23.37 26.57
C ALA A 428 -4.75 -22.65 27.63
N GLY A 429 -3.46 -22.97 27.74
CA GLY A 429 -2.50 -22.24 28.56
C GLY A 429 -1.85 -21.04 27.85
N GLY A 430 -2.20 -20.79 26.59
CA GLY A 430 -1.68 -19.68 25.77
C GLY A 430 -0.19 -19.83 25.47
N SER A 431 0.52 -18.70 25.41
CA SER A 431 1.97 -18.66 25.15
C SER A 431 2.81 -19.45 26.16
N TYR A 432 2.31 -19.63 27.39
CA TYR A 432 3.00 -20.41 28.42
C TYR A 432 3.06 -21.92 28.13
N ASP A 433 2.19 -22.45 27.27
CA ASP A 433 2.25 -23.87 26.84
C ASP A 433 3.49 -24.17 25.96
N LEU A 434 4.16 -23.13 25.46
CA LEU A 434 5.44 -23.25 24.74
C LEU A 434 6.63 -23.26 25.70
N LYS A 435 6.52 -22.60 26.87
CA LYS A 435 7.62 -22.42 27.82
C LYS A 435 8.25 -23.72 28.29
N GLY A 436 7.42 -24.73 28.59
CA GLY A 436 7.89 -26.03 29.07
C GLY A 436 8.62 -26.87 28.02
N GLN A 437 8.47 -26.52 26.74
CA GLN A 437 8.99 -27.30 25.61
C GLN A 437 10.10 -26.57 24.85
N LEU A 438 10.41 -25.33 25.21
CA LEU A 438 11.48 -24.55 24.61
C LEU A 438 12.83 -25.19 24.93
N ASN A 439 13.45 -25.80 23.92
CA ASN A 439 14.69 -26.56 24.07
C ASN A 439 15.97 -25.70 23.96
N GLU A 440 15.84 -24.42 23.62
CA GLU A 440 16.96 -23.49 23.46
C GLU A 440 16.63 -22.16 24.12
N ARG A 441 17.51 -21.69 25.02
CA ARG A 441 17.36 -20.39 25.70
C ARG A 441 18.26 -19.36 25.07
N LEU A 442 17.69 -18.18 24.82
CA LEU A 442 18.40 -17.01 24.35
C LEU A 442 18.54 -15.99 25.49
N GLU A 443 19.68 -15.30 25.49
CA GLU A 443 19.86 -14.07 26.27
C GLU A 443 18.82 -13.04 25.81
N PRO A 444 18.05 -12.44 26.73
CA PRO A 444 17.08 -11.41 26.36
C PRO A 444 17.78 -10.09 26.01
N PRO A 445 17.11 -9.21 25.25
CA PRO A 445 17.51 -7.81 25.11
C PRO A 445 17.77 -7.16 26.47
N ALA A 446 18.81 -6.32 26.56
CA ALA A 446 19.28 -5.79 27.85
C ALA A 446 18.16 -5.14 28.71
N PRO A 447 17.22 -4.34 28.16
CA PRO A 447 16.14 -3.77 28.96
C PRO A 447 15.19 -4.82 29.57
N MET A 448 15.05 -5.98 28.92
CA MET A 448 14.18 -7.06 29.41
C MET A 448 14.78 -7.83 30.60
N LEU A 449 16.05 -7.60 30.96
CA LEU A 449 16.65 -8.14 32.19
C LEU A 449 15.98 -7.62 33.47
N LEU A 450 15.16 -6.58 33.37
CA LEU A 450 14.29 -6.10 34.44
C LEU A 450 13.16 -7.10 34.77
N LEU A 451 12.77 -7.96 33.82
CA LEU A 451 11.80 -9.00 34.07
C LEU A 451 12.46 -10.05 34.97
N GLY A 452 11.94 -10.23 36.19
CA GLY A 452 12.49 -11.13 37.21
C GLY A 452 12.55 -12.63 36.86
N ASN A 453 12.41 -12.98 35.58
CA ASN A 453 12.57 -14.31 35.03
C ASN A 453 13.81 -14.48 34.14
N ASN A 454 14.51 -13.38 33.77
CA ASN A 454 15.73 -13.29 32.97
C ASN A 454 15.67 -14.01 31.62
N LYS A 455 14.47 -14.22 31.09
CA LYS A 455 14.23 -15.12 29.96
C LYS A 455 13.59 -14.38 28.83
N TRP A 456 14.17 -14.52 27.63
CA TRP A 456 13.45 -14.20 26.41
C TRP A 456 12.53 -15.36 26.05
N GLN A 457 11.23 -15.06 25.95
CA GLN A 457 10.21 -16.07 25.74
C GLN A 457 9.26 -15.65 24.61
N PHE A 458 8.47 -16.61 24.11
CA PHE A 458 7.53 -16.39 23.01
C PHE A 458 6.62 -15.18 23.21
N GLN A 459 6.08 -14.97 24.42
CA GLN A 459 5.16 -13.86 24.71
C GLN A 459 5.77 -12.46 24.54
N ASP A 460 7.10 -12.37 24.58
CA ASP A 460 7.89 -11.14 24.40
C ASP A 460 8.80 -11.28 23.15
N GLY A 461 8.48 -12.21 22.24
CA GLY A 461 9.21 -12.40 20.98
C GLY A 461 9.06 -11.20 20.05
N ASN A 462 8.09 -10.32 20.31
CA ASN A 462 7.82 -9.11 19.56
C ASN A 462 8.58 -7.86 20.07
N TRP A 463 9.85 -8.06 20.44
CA TRP A 463 10.72 -7.02 20.95
C TRP A 463 11.14 -5.96 19.91
N TYR A 464 11.15 -6.34 18.62
CA TYR A 464 11.49 -5.42 17.54
C TYR A 464 10.24 -4.64 17.11
N PRO A 465 10.31 -3.32 16.93
CA PRO A 465 9.18 -2.58 16.34
C PRO A 465 8.94 -2.92 14.87
N ASP A 466 9.97 -3.38 14.17
CA ASP A 466 9.83 -3.97 12.85
C ASP A 466 9.11 -5.33 12.97
N PHE A 467 7.86 -5.39 12.51
CA PHE A 467 7.06 -6.59 12.69
C PHE A 467 7.60 -7.82 11.96
N PRO A 468 8.15 -7.75 10.72
CA PRO A 468 8.81 -8.90 10.10
C PRO A 468 9.91 -9.51 10.98
N ALA A 469 10.81 -8.70 11.56
CA ALA A 469 11.83 -9.21 12.47
C ALA A 469 11.25 -9.87 13.74
N SER A 470 10.18 -9.28 14.29
CA SER A 470 9.43 -9.86 15.41
C SER A 470 8.71 -11.15 15.04
N ALA A 471 8.13 -11.23 13.84
CA ALA A 471 7.47 -12.42 13.31
C ALA A 471 8.46 -13.57 13.13
N GLU A 472 9.62 -13.32 12.52
CA GLU A 472 10.69 -14.32 12.42
C GLU A 472 11.14 -14.84 13.80
N LYS A 473 11.23 -13.94 14.80
CA LYS A 473 11.56 -14.34 16.17
C LYS A 473 10.46 -15.20 16.81
N LEU A 474 9.17 -14.87 16.58
CA LEU A 474 8.04 -15.67 17.03
C LEU A 474 8.03 -17.06 16.38
N MET A 475 8.29 -17.14 15.08
CA MET A 475 8.45 -18.41 14.35
C MET A 475 9.62 -19.22 14.89
N TRP A 476 10.73 -18.57 15.24
CA TRP A 476 11.87 -19.23 15.88
C TRP A 476 11.48 -19.85 17.21
N PHE A 477 10.81 -19.09 18.10
CA PHE A 477 10.36 -19.60 19.40
C PHE A 477 9.37 -20.76 19.24
N TYR A 478 8.42 -20.64 18.30
CA TYR A 478 7.46 -21.70 18.01
C TYR A 478 8.17 -22.98 17.53
N ARG A 479 9.08 -22.87 16.57
CA ARG A 479 9.88 -23.98 16.05
C ARG A 479 10.70 -24.65 17.14
N LYS A 480 11.34 -23.88 18.01
CA LYS A 480 12.17 -24.39 19.12
C LYS A 480 11.36 -24.98 20.27
N SER A 481 10.05 -24.72 20.31
CA SER A 481 9.14 -25.28 21.30
C SER A 481 8.37 -26.50 20.78
N ARG A 482 7.98 -26.53 19.50
CA ARG A 482 7.13 -27.59 18.91
C ARG A 482 7.84 -28.50 17.90
N ASN A 483 9.05 -28.15 17.48
CA ASN A 483 9.78 -28.82 16.39
C ASN A 483 9.01 -28.85 15.06
N VAL A 484 8.23 -27.78 14.79
CA VAL A 484 7.38 -27.60 13.61
C VAL A 484 7.53 -26.17 13.10
N THR A 485 7.47 -25.97 11.78
CA THR A 485 7.50 -24.65 11.14
C THR A 485 6.11 -24.14 10.79
N VAL A 486 6.04 -22.85 10.52
CA VAL A 486 4.86 -22.14 10.00
C VAL A 486 5.30 -21.33 8.78
N ASP A 487 4.37 -20.97 7.92
CA ASP A 487 4.59 -20.23 6.66
C ASP A 487 4.39 -18.71 6.84
N GLY A 488 4.03 -18.27 8.04
CA GLY A 488 3.86 -16.86 8.36
C GLY A 488 3.31 -16.61 9.77
N VAL A 489 3.28 -15.33 10.14
CA VAL A 489 2.72 -14.85 11.40
C VAL A 489 1.75 -13.72 11.11
N ILE A 490 0.55 -13.79 11.68
CA ILE A 490 -0.43 -12.70 11.64
C ILE A 490 -0.67 -12.26 13.07
N ALA A 491 -0.33 -11.01 13.38
CA ALA A 491 -0.61 -10.40 14.66
C ALA A 491 -1.94 -9.66 14.63
N ILE A 492 -2.72 -9.83 15.70
CA ILE A 492 -4.05 -9.26 15.84
C ILE A 492 -4.14 -8.62 17.22
N ASN A 493 -4.31 -7.31 17.25
CA ASN A 493 -4.60 -6.56 18.48
C ASN A 493 -5.99 -6.94 19.01
N ALA A 494 -6.12 -6.92 20.33
CA ALA A 494 -7.38 -7.21 21.00
C ALA A 494 -8.55 -6.32 20.51
N SER A 495 -8.30 -5.07 20.14
CA SER A 495 -9.31 -4.12 19.62
C SER A 495 -10.03 -4.61 18.36
N VAL A 496 -9.41 -5.47 17.55
CA VAL A 496 -10.02 -6.04 16.34
C VAL A 496 -11.27 -6.86 16.67
N LEU A 497 -11.30 -7.51 17.83
CA LEU A 497 -12.46 -8.27 18.28
C LEU A 497 -13.68 -7.37 18.48
N GLU A 498 -13.49 -6.18 19.07
CA GLU A 498 -14.56 -5.22 19.32
C GLU A 498 -15.13 -4.67 17.99
N ARG A 499 -14.25 -4.38 17.02
CA ARG A 499 -14.65 -4.01 15.65
C ARG A 499 -15.51 -5.08 15.00
N LEU A 500 -15.08 -6.34 15.08
CA LEU A 500 -15.81 -7.46 14.49
C LEU A 500 -17.19 -7.63 15.11
N LEU A 501 -17.28 -7.65 16.45
CA LEU A 501 -18.53 -7.76 17.19
C LEU A 501 -19.47 -6.57 16.96
N GLY A 502 -18.94 -5.40 16.62
CA GLY A 502 -19.73 -4.24 16.21
C GLY A 502 -20.50 -4.46 14.90
N ILE A 503 -20.04 -5.40 14.06
CA ILE A 503 -20.66 -5.70 12.76
C ILE A 503 -21.53 -6.97 12.84
N ILE A 504 -20.98 -8.06 13.38
CA ILE A 504 -21.69 -9.36 13.42
C ILE A 504 -22.67 -9.46 14.58
N GLY A 505 -22.60 -8.53 15.54
CA GLY A 505 -23.38 -8.55 16.77
C GLY A 505 -22.70 -9.31 17.92
N PRO A 506 -23.31 -9.30 19.11
CA PRO A 506 -22.76 -9.95 20.29
C PRO A 506 -22.78 -11.48 20.16
N ILE A 507 -21.83 -12.14 20.83
CA ILE A 507 -21.73 -13.60 20.91
C ILE A 507 -21.92 -14.05 22.35
N THR A 508 -22.66 -15.15 22.54
CA THR A 508 -22.96 -15.72 23.86
C THR A 508 -22.19 -17.01 24.07
N ASP A 509 -21.35 -17.04 25.11
CA ASP A 509 -20.75 -18.27 25.63
C ASP A 509 -21.74 -18.94 26.60
N GLU A 510 -22.57 -19.84 26.07
CA GLU A 510 -23.57 -20.57 26.87
C GLU A 510 -22.95 -21.38 28.01
N LYS A 511 -21.72 -21.91 27.83
CA LYS A 511 -21.04 -22.72 28.86
C LYS A 511 -20.73 -21.90 30.11
N ARG A 512 -20.44 -20.62 29.93
CA ARG A 512 -20.07 -19.69 31.02
C ARG A 512 -21.18 -18.69 31.37
N GLY A 513 -22.26 -18.65 30.59
CA GLY A 513 -23.32 -17.65 30.73
C GLY A 513 -22.84 -16.23 30.46
N LEU A 514 -21.85 -16.05 29.58
CA LEU A 514 -21.24 -14.76 29.28
C LEU A 514 -21.70 -14.25 27.92
N THR A 515 -21.88 -12.94 27.80
CA THR A 515 -22.12 -12.28 26.51
C THR A 515 -20.98 -11.33 26.20
N LEU A 516 -20.38 -11.53 25.03
CA LEU A 516 -19.35 -10.68 24.46
C LEU A 516 -20.00 -9.71 23.47
N SER A 517 -20.08 -8.44 23.86
CA SER A 517 -20.53 -7.36 22.98
C SER A 517 -19.35 -6.51 22.54
N ALA A 518 -19.51 -5.71 21.48
CA ALA A 518 -18.46 -4.80 21.00
C ALA A 518 -17.86 -3.92 22.10
N ASN A 519 -18.66 -3.49 23.08
CA ASN A 519 -18.23 -2.54 24.12
C ASN A 519 -17.73 -3.22 25.41
N SER A 520 -17.90 -4.54 25.54
CA SER A 520 -17.61 -5.26 26.78
C SER A 520 -16.72 -6.49 26.59
N ALA A 521 -16.51 -6.95 25.35
CA ALA A 521 -15.86 -8.23 25.08
C ALA A 521 -14.48 -8.34 25.72
N LEU A 522 -13.63 -7.32 25.57
CA LEU A 522 -12.28 -7.34 26.15
C LEU A 522 -12.31 -7.36 27.67
N ALA A 523 -13.14 -6.53 28.29
CA ALA A 523 -13.30 -6.50 29.75
C ALA A 523 -13.86 -7.83 30.30
N THR A 524 -14.84 -8.42 29.63
CA THR A 524 -15.44 -9.71 30.00
C THR A 524 -14.45 -10.85 29.87
N ILE A 525 -13.76 -10.96 28.72
CA ILE A 525 -12.71 -11.97 28.51
C ILE A 525 -11.62 -11.81 29.55
N GLN A 526 -11.18 -10.59 29.81
CA GLN A 526 -10.11 -10.31 30.77
C GLN A 526 -10.50 -10.71 32.20
N THR A 527 -11.73 -10.42 32.60
CA THR A 527 -12.27 -10.82 33.92
C THR A 527 -12.30 -12.35 34.06
N GLU A 528 -12.75 -13.06 33.02
CA GLU A 528 -12.82 -14.53 33.04
C GLU A 528 -11.43 -15.19 33.03
N VAL A 529 -10.51 -14.68 32.21
CA VAL A 529 -9.10 -15.12 32.13
C VAL A 529 -8.39 -14.99 33.48
N GLU A 530 -8.79 -14.02 34.29
CA GLU A 530 -8.17 -13.69 35.58
C GLU A 530 -8.91 -14.24 36.80
N SER A 531 -10.05 -14.89 36.60
CA SER A 531 -10.84 -15.46 37.68
C SER A 531 -10.03 -16.53 38.42
N THR A 532 -10.25 -16.64 39.73
CA THR A 532 -9.54 -17.58 40.60
C THR A 532 -9.74 -19.02 40.15
N SER A 533 -10.94 -19.38 39.70
CA SER A 533 -11.27 -20.69 39.13
C SER A 533 -10.42 -21.01 37.90
N THR A 534 -10.31 -20.06 36.98
CA THR A 534 -9.57 -20.23 35.72
C THR A 534 -8.05 -20.25 35.93
N ARG A 535 -7.53 -19.48 36.90
CA ARG A 535 -6.13 -19.59 37.32
C ARG A 535 -5.83 -20.94 37.98
N ALA A 536 -6.76 -21.50 38.75
CA ALA A 536 -6.60 -22.80 39.39
C ALA A 536 -6.50 -23.95 38.39
N THR A 537 -7.22 -23.86 37.26
CA THR A 537 -7.17 -24.88 36.19
C THR A 537 -5.96 -24.75 35.26
N LYS A 538 -5.17 -23.68 35.38
CA LYS A 538 -4.05 -23.33 34.48
C LYS A 538 -4.44 -23.26 32.99
N LYS A 539 -5.71 -22.99 32.69
CA LYS A 539 -6.24 -22.88 31.32
C LYS A 539 -6.88 -21.52 31.03
N PRO A 540 -6.17 -20.40 31.27
CA PRO A 540 -6.75 -19.06 31.18
C PRO A 540 -7.22 -18.66 29.79
N LYS A 541 -6.75 -19.31 28.73
CA LYS A 541 -7.12 -18.99 27.35
C LYS A 541 -8.17 -19.94 26.77
N GLN A 542 -8.77 -20.80 27.60
CA GLN A 542 -9.79 -21.74 27.16
C GLN A 542 -11.06 -21.05 26.62
N ILE A 543 -11.45 -19.90 27.18
CA ILE A 543 -12.56 -19.10 26.66
C ILE A 543 -12.36 -18.74 25.18
N ILE A 544 -11.13 -18.38 24.77
CA ILE A 544 -10.82 -18.04 23.38
C ILE A 544 -10.96 -19.28 22.50
N SER A 545 -10.48 -20.44 22.97
CA SER A 545 -10.63 -21.71 22.25
C SER A 545 -12.08 -22.17 22.12
N ASP A 546 -12.91 -21.95 23.14
CA ASP A 546 -14.33 -22.33 23.13
C ASP A 546 -15.17 -21.44 22.19
N LEU A 547 -14.77 -20.17 22.03
CA LEU A 547 -15.48 -19.20 21.19
C LEU A 547 -15.06 -19.24 19.73
N ALA A 548 -13.84 -19.66 19.42
CA ALA A 548 -13.34 -19.67 18.04
C ALA A 548 -14.24 -20.41 17.03
N PRO A 549 -14.83 -21.59 17.35
CA PRO A 549 -15.79 -22.24 16.45
C PRO A 549 -17.03 -21.39 16.16
N GLN A 550 -17.54 -20.66 17.16
CA GLN A 550 -18.71 -19.78 16.99
C GLN A 550 -18.38 -18.59 16.09
N PHE A 551 -17.18 -18.00 16.22
CA PHE A 551 -16.72 -16.96 15.31
C PHE A 551 -16.60 -17.47 13.87
N LEU A 552 -16.03 -18.68 13.68
CA LEU A 552 -15.90 -19.29 12.35
C LEU A 552 -17.27 -19.59 11.73
N GLU A 553 -18.23 -20.06 12.52
CA GLU A 553 -19.59 -20.33 12.07
C GLU A 553 -20.34 -19.04 11.68
N ASN A 554 -20.25 -18.00 12.51
CA ASN A 554 -20.82 -16.68 12.21
C ASN A 554 -20.21 -16.08 10.93
N PHE A 555 -18.90 -16.29 10.71
CA PHE A 555 -18.23 -15.82 9.51
C PHE A 555 -18.67 -16.59 8.26
N LYS A 556 -18.92 -17.90 8.37
CA LYS A 556 -19.49 -18.70 7.25
C LYS A 556 -20.91 -18.29 6.90
N ASN A 557 -21.68 -17.84 7.89
CA ASN A 557 -23.08 -17.44 7.73
C ASN A 557 -23.27 -15.92 7.59
N ILE A 558 -22.23 -15.21 7.12
CA ILE A 558 -22.28 -13.77 6.95
C ILE A 558 -23.33 -13.37 5.92
N LYS A 559 -24.12 -12.35 6.26
CA LYS A 559 -25.10 -11.82 5.33
C LYS A 559 -24.43 -10.96 4.26
N PRO A 560 -24.89 -10.98 2.99
CA PRO A 560 -24.28 -10.18 1.92
C PRO A 560 -24.12 -8.70 2.25
N GLU A 561 -25.08 -8.10 2.98
CA GLU A 561 -25.02 -6.69 3.39
C GLU A 561 -23.87 -6.36 4.36
N ASN A 562 -23.33 -7.35 5.07
CA ASN A 562 -22.25 -7.17 6.05
C ASN A 562 -20.86 -7.30 5.43
N ILE A 563 -20.73 -7.76 4.18
CA ILE A 563 -19.42 -8.00 3.54
C ILE A 563 -18.64 -6.70 3.39
N LEU A 564 -19.24 -5.64 2.82
CA LEU A 564 -18.58 -4.34 2.63
C LEU A 564 -18.16 -3.67 3.96
N PRO A 565 -19.00 -3.63 5.00
CA PRO A 565 -18.58 -3.17 6.33
C PRO A 565 -17.38 -3.93 6.89
N ILE A 566 -17.33 -5.25 6.71
CA ILE A 566 -16.22 -6.08 7.20
C ILE A 566 -14.94 -5.81 6.44
N LEU A 567 -15.00 -5.73 5.12
CA LEU A 567 -13.83 -5.41 4.29
C LEU A 567 -13.29 -4.02 4.62
N THR A 568 -14.17 -3.03 4.80
CA THR A 568 -13.78 -1.68 5.23
C THR A 568 -13.09 -1.70 6.60
N ASN A 569 -13.64 -2.41 7.58
CA ASN A 569 -13.04 -2.51 8.92
C ASN A 569 -11.73 -3.29 8.92
N LEU A 570 -11.61 -4.33 8.08
CA LEU A 570 -10.36 -5.08 7.89
C LEU A 570 -9.27 -4.18 7.30
N GLN A 571 -9.61 -3.42 6.26
CA GLN A 571 -8.70 -2.44 5.66
C GLN A 571 -8.27 -1.37 6.67
N GLU A 572 -9.20 -0.90 7.49
CA GLU A 572 -8.90 0.08 8.53
C GLU A 572 -7.98 -0.51 9.61
N ALA A 573 -8.24 -1.74 10.06
CA ALA A 573 -7.42 -2.45 11.05
C ALA A 573 -6.00 -2.72 10.53
N LEU A 574 -5.85 -3.08 9.25
CA LEU A 574 -4.54 -3.22 8.60
C LEU A 574 -3.82 -1.88 8.52
N THR A 575 -4.51 -0.81 8.10
CA THR A 575 -3.95 0.55 7.99
C THR A 575 -3.51 1.11 9.35
N GLN A 576 -4.26 0.80 10.41
CA GLN A 576 -3.95 1.21 11.79
C GLN A 576 -2.96 0.26 12.48
N LYS A 577 -2.46 -0.76 11.77
CA LYS A 577 -1.56 -1.81 12.26
C LYS A 577 -2.13 -2.61 13.43
N GLU A 578 -3.46 -2.61 13.59
CA GLU A 578 -4.17 -3.51 14.50
C GLU A 578 -4.11 -4.96 14.02
N ILE A 579 -3.94 -5.14 12.70
CA ILE A 579 -3.54 -6.40 12.08
C ILE A 579 -2.22 -6.15 11.34
N GLN A 580 -1.23 -7.01 11.58
CA GLN A 580 0.04 -7.02 10.84
C GLN A 580 0.33 -8.45 10.38
N ALA A 581 0.89 -8.61 9.19
CA ALA A 581 1.13 -9.93 8.60
C ALA A 581 2.55 -10.06 8.05
N TYR A 582 3.15 -11.22 8.25
CA TYR A 582 4.46 -11.59 7.71
C TYR A 582 4.36 -12.99 7.11
N PHE A 583 4.92 -13.18 5.91
CA PHE A 583 4.90 -14.45 5.19
C PHE A 583 6.31 -14.89 4.80
N THR A 584 6.58 -16.20 4.82
CA THR A 584 7.89 -16.73 4.39
C THR A 584 8.04 -16.78 2.88
N ASP A 585 6.92 -16.84 2.15
CA ASP A 585 6.93 -16.67 0.70
C ASP A 585 7.30 -15.23 0.33
N ARG A 586 8.38 -15.08 -0.45
CA ARG A 586 8.97 -13.77 -0.75
C ARG A 586 8.06 -12.89 -1.58
N LYS A 587 7.28 -13.48 -2.48
CA LYS A 587 6.41 -12.75 -3.39
C LYS A 587 5.22 -12.19 -2.60
N THR A 588 4.60 -13.05 -1.79
CA THR A 588 3.54 -12.70 -0.84
C THR A 588 3.99 -11.60 0.12
N GLU A 589 5.17 -11.75 0.74
CA GLU A 589 5.70 -10.76 1.66
C GLU A 589 6.00 -9.42 0.98
N ALA A 590 6.50 -9.42 -0.26
CA ALA A 590 6.73 -8.18 -1.01
C ALA A 590 5.42 -7.41 -1.24
N THR A 591 4.35 -8.09 -1.64
CA THR A 591 3.01 -7.49 -1.79
C THR A 591 2.51 -6.94 -0.46
N VAL A 592 2.58 -7.73 0.61
CA VAL A 592 2.11 -7.32 1.95
C VAL A 592 2.88 -6.09 2.49
N LYS A 593 4.17 -5.99 2.17
CA LYS A 593 4.98 -4.80 2.44
C LYS A 593 4.56 -3.59 1.62
N GLU A 594 4.29 -3.77 0.33
CA GLU A 594 3.85 -2.69 -0.57
C GLU A 594 2.55 -2.03 -0.10
N TYR A 595 1.61 -2.83 0.40
CA TYR A 595 0.36 -2.32 1.00
C TYR A 595 0.51 -1.78 2.43
N GLY A 596 1.72 -1.84 3.02
CA GLY A 596 1.99 -1.39 4.39
C GLY A 596 1.42 -2.30 5.49
N TRP A 597 0.93 -3.49 5.13
CA TRP A 597 0.32 -4.45 6.06
C TRP A 597 1.34 -5.26 6.86
N SER A 598 2.61 -5.19 6.47
CA SER A 598 3.68 -5.89 7.17
C SER A 598 4.06 -5.27 8.49
N GLY A 599 3.68 -4.01 8.78
CA GLY A 599 4.10 -3.32 10.00
C GLY A 599 5.61 -3.07 10.11
N GLN A 600 6.36 -3.18 9.00
CA GLN A 600 7.80 -2.92 8.97
C GLN A 600 8.13 -1.46 9.30
N ILE A 601 9.36 -1.21 9.73
CA ILE A 601 9.88 0.17 9.79
C ILE A 601 9.98 0.70 8.36
N THR A 602 9.41 1.88 8.12
CA THR A 602 9.35 2.48 6.78
C THR A 602 10.74 2.90 6.34
N ASP A 603 11.15 2.47 5.15
CA ASP A 603 12.37 2.94 4.52
C ASP A 603 12.25 4.42 4.14
N THR A 604 13.33 5.17 4.34
CA THR A 604 13.38 6.59 4.02
C THR A 604 14.56 6.89 3.12
N ASN A 605 14.32 7.76 2.14
CA ASN A 605 15.37 8.32 1.31
C ASN A 605 16.26 9.25 2.13
N SER A 606 17.45 9.58 1.62
CA SER A 606 18.47 10.40 2.29
C SER A 606 18.06 11.85 2.61
N GLU A 607 16.85 12.27 2.25
CA GLU A 607 16.31 13.63 2.39
C GLU A 607 14.94 13.67 3.09
N GLN A 608 14.49 12.52 3.58
CA GLN A 608 13.21 12.39 4.27
C GLN A 608 13.47 12.33 5.77
N ASP A 609 12.81 13.22 6.49
CA ASP A 609 12.78 13.16 7.94
C ASP A 609 11.82 12.05 8.40
N TYR A 610 12.12 11.43 9.53
CA TYR A 610 11.43 10.28 10.05
C TYR A 610 11.32 10.32 11.56
N LEU A 611 10.13 10.03 12.08
CA LEU A 611 9.93 9.83 13.51
C LEU A 611 9.01 8.63 13.77
N MET A 612 9.48 7.70 14.60
CA MET A 612 8.63 6.69 15.23
C MET A 612 8.92 6.69 16.73
N VAL A 613 7.87 6.73 17.54
CA VAL A 613 7.98 6.63 19.02
C VAL A 613 7.46 5.26 19.44
N VAL A 614 8.30 4.48 20.10
CA VAL A 614 8.02 3.09 20.47
C VAL A 614 8.14 2.94 21.98
N ASN A 615 7.01 2.64 22.60
CA ASN A 615 6.89 2.31 24.01
C ASN A 615 7.02 0.79 24.20
N THR A 616 7.77 0.38 25.22
CA THR A 616 7.91 -1.01 25.62
C THR A 616 7.72 -1.11 27.13
N ASN A 617 6.51 -1.46 27.58
CA ASN A 617 6.21 -1.57 29.00
C ASN A 617 6.82 -2.86 29.58
N ILE A 618 7.84 -2.72 30.42
CA ILE A 618 8.57 -3.84 31.03
C ILE A 618 8.29 -3.87 32.53
N GLY A 619 7.44 -4.81 32.95
CA GLY A 619 7.11 -5.01 34.36
C GLY A 619 6.07 -4.04 34.93
N GLY A 620 5.46 -3.19 34.11
CA GLY A 620 4.37 -2.29 34.50
C GLY A 620 2.97 -2.89 34.34
N GLN A 621 2.84 -4.20 34.17
CA GLN A 621 1.55 -4.92 34.05
C GLN A 621 0.65 -4.29 32.98
N LYS A 622 -0.67 -4.20 33.22
CA LYS A 622 -1.64 -3.67 32.25
C LYS A 622 -1.85 -2.16 32.34
N SER A 623 -0.84 -1.42 32.81
CA SER A 623 -0.93 0.02 33.07
C SER A 623 -1.18 0.86 31.82
N ASP A 624 -0.82 0.39 30.61
CA ASP A 624 -1.02 1.17 29.38
C ASP A 624 -2.52 1.42 29.08
N ALA A 625 -3.43 0.62 29.67
CA ALA A 625 -4.88 0.90 29.61
C ALA A 625 -5.28 2.23 30.28
N ARG A 626 -4.36 2.82 31.06
CA ARG A 626 -4.52 4.08 31.79
C ARG A 626 -3.48 5.11 31.41
N VAL A 627 -2.61 4.82 30.45
CA VAL A 627 -1.60 5.78 29.98
C VAL A 627 -2.05 6.40 28.66
N ALA A 628 -2.13 7.72 28.65
CA ALA A 628 -2.27 8.50 27.42
C ALA A 628 -0.92 9.14 27.07
N GLN A 629 -0.60 9.18 25.79
CA GLN A 629 0.64 9.77 25.28
C GLN A 629 0.35 10.92 24.32
N THR A 630 1.11 12.01 24.43
CA THR A 630 1.18 13.07 23.42
C THR A 630 2.61 13.21 22.93
N VAL A 631 2.80 13.16 21.62
CA VAL A 631 4.09 13.36 20.95
C VAL A 631 4.07 14.72 20.26
N SER A 632 4.87 15.64 20.78
CA SER A 632 5.08 16.97 20.21
C SER A 632 6.42 17.01 19.49
N HIS A 633 6.38 17.20 18.17
CA HIS A 633 7.56 17.31 17.33
C HIS A 633 7.79 18.76 16.86
N GLN A 634 9.02 19.17 16.69
CA GLN A 634 9.35 20.42 16.00
C GLN A 634 10.61 20.24 15.18
N ALA A 635 10.56 20.57 13.89
CA ALA A 635 11.72 20.66 13.02
C ALA A 635 12.05 22.13 12.74
N VAL A 636 13.31 22.51 12.96
CA VAL A 636 13.80 23.85 12.64
C VAL A 636 14.88 23.76 11.60
N ILE A 637 14.60 24.37 10.45
CA ILE A 637 15.54 24.48 9.34
C ILE A 637 16.32 25.78 9.52
N ASN A 638 17.63 25.65 9.72
CA ASN A 638 18.54 26.77 9.92
C ASN A 638 18.94 27.43 8.59
N ASP A 639 19.54 28.62 8.65
CA ASP A 639 20.00 29.37 7.47
C ASP A 639 20.98 28.59 6.59
N ASP A 640 21.78 27.72 7.21
CA ASP A 640 22.74 26.85 6.51
C ASP A 640 22.11 25.57 5.95
N GLY A 641 20.78 25.42 6.08
CA GLY A 641 19.99 24.26 5.68
C GLY A 641 20.02 23.09 6.66
N SER A 642 20.83 23.12 7.73
CA SER A 642 20.80 22.07 8.75
C SER A 642 19.44 22.04 9.46
N ILE A 643 19.02 20.84 9.88
CA ILE A 643 17.71 20.62 10.50
C ILE A 643 17.93 20.09 11.91
N THR A 644 17.36 20.80 12.88
CA THR A 644 17.36 20.39 14.29
C THR A 644 15.93 20.06 14.70
N ASP A 645 15.75 18.85 15.21
CA ASP A 645 14.45 18.37 15.66
C ASP A 645 14.40 18.30 17.18
N THR A 646 13.25 18.71 17.72
CA THR A 646 12.91 18.60 19.13
C THR A 646 11.68 17.69 19.25
N VAL A 647 11.80 16.60 19.99
CA VAL A 647 10.71 15.66 20.29
C VAL A 647 10.44 15.65 21.79
N ILE A 648 9.18 15.85 22.16
CA ILE A 648 8.72 15.79 23.54
C ILE A 648 7.59 14.79 23.63
N ILE A 649 7.77 13.80 24.51
CA ILE A 649 6.82 12.71 24.71
C ILE A 649 6.27 12.87 26.12
N THR A 650 5.00 13.29 26.21
CA THR A 650 4.29 13.45 27.48
C THR A 650 3.44 12.22 27.73
N ARG A 651 3.62 11.57 28.88
CA ARG A 651 2.87 10.37 29.29
C ARG A 651 2.11 10.69 30.58
N SER A 652 0.80 10.50 30.58
CA SER A 652 -0.06 10.72 31.75
C SER A 652 -0.75 9.43 32.15
N HIS A 653 -0.57 9.00 33.40
CA HIS A 653 -1.20 7.81 33.94
C HIS A 653 -2.44 8.18 34.76
N SER A 654 -3.64 7.88 34.23
CA SER A 654 -4.92 8.24 34.87
C SER A 654 -5.43 7.24 35.91
N GLY A 655 -4.83 6.05 35.97
CA GLY A 655 -5.23 5.00 36.92
C GLY A 655 -4.83 5.30 38.36
N THR A 656 -5.34 4.48 39.28
CA THR A 656 -5.11 4.58 40.73
C THR A 656 -4.51 3.29 41.28
N THR A 657 -3.72 3.34 42.37
CA THR A 657 -3.10 2.13 42.97
C THR A 657 -4.09 1.08 43.46
N ALA A 658 -5.38 1.43 43.60
CA ALA A 658 -6.46 0.51 43.94
C ALA A 658 -6.88 -0.37 42.75
N GLU A 659 -6.63 0.06 41.51
CA GLU A 659 -6.93 -0.71 40.31
C GLU A 659 -5.87 -1.82 40.12
N GLN A 660 -6.21 -3.04 40.53
CA GLN A 660 -5.31 -4.18 40.36
C GLN A 660 -4.87 -4.32 38.88
N MET A 661 -3.55 -4.41 38.65
CA MET A 661 -2.87 -4.47 37.35
C MET A 661 -2.93 -3.22 36.46
N TYR A 662 -4.02 -2.46 36.47
CA TYR A 662 -4.16 -1.24 35.65
C TYR A 662 -3.60 0.00 36.33
N GLY A 663 -3.50 -0.02 37.65
CA GLY A 663 -2.91 1.00 38.51
C GLY A 663 -1.49 0.70 38.95
N ALA A 664 -0.80 -0.22 38.28
CA ALA A 664 0.61 -0.47 38.52
C ALA A 664 1.45 0.66 37.90
N THR A 665 2.61 0.97 38.49
CA THR A 665 3.57 1.90 37.87
C THR A 665 3.93 1.44 36.47
N ASN A 666 3.74 2.32 35.49
CA ASN A 666 4.14 2.05 34.11
C ASN A 666 5.66 2.24 34.00
N VAL A 667 6.38 1.16 33.68
CA VAL A 667 7.83 1.17 33.53
C VAL A 667 8.15 0.91 32.07
N ASP A 668 8.46 1.98 31.34
CA ASP A 668 8.57 1.97 29.89
C ASP A 668 10.03 2.11 29.45
N TYR A 669 10.49 1.23 28.57
CA TYR A 669 11.70 1.45 27.79
C TYR A 669 11.34 2.11 26.47
N LEU A 670 11.40 3.45 26.50
CA LEU A 670 11.02 4.32 25.41
C LEU A 670 12.14 4.39 24.38
N ARG A 671 11.80 4.20 23.10
CA ARG A 671 12.71 4.38 21.97
C ARG A 671 12.12 5.34 20.96
N ILE A 672 12.91 6.29 20.47
CA ILE A 672 12.58 7.02 19.24
C ILE A 672 13.48 6.58 18.09
N TYR A 673 12.91 6.36 16.92
CA TYR A 673 13.65 6.01 15.70
C TYR A 673 13.60 7.20 14.75
N VAL A 674 14.78 7.60 14.28
CA VAL A 674 15.02 8.79 13.47
C VAL A 674 15.94 8.44 12.28
N PRO A 675 16.13 9.31 11.28
CA PRO A 675 16.98 9.00 10.12
C PRO A 675 18.37 8.48 10.53
N ALA A 676 18.87 7.48 9.80
CA ALA A 676 20.18 6.91 10.09
C ALA A 676 21.29 7.96 10.00
N GLY A 677 22.06 8.10 11.08
CA GLY A 677 23.11 9.09 11.21
C GLY A 677 22.70 10.37 11.95
N SER A 678 21.43 10.51 12.38
CA SER A 678 21.04 11.63 13.26
C SER A 678 21.88 11.65 14.52
N GLU A 679 22.29 12.85 14.94
CA GLU A 679 23.17 13.09 16.08
C GLU A 679 22.36 13.61 17.27
N LEU A 680 22.43 12.91 18.40
CA LEU A 680 21.79 13.35 19.63
C LEU A 680 22.52 14.57 20.20
N LEU A 681 21.81 15.69 20.36
CA LEU A 681 22.38 16.91 20.95
C LEU A 681 22.14 16.95 22.46
N THR A 682 20.90 16.71 22.89
CA THR A 682 20.49 16.65 24.30
C THR A 682 19.33 15.71 24.49
N ALA A 683 19.29 15.03 25.64
CA ALA A 683 18.11 14.28 26.08
C ALA A 683 17.91 14.42 27.59
N SER A 684 16.67 14.41 28.07
CA SER A 684 16.34 14.56 29.49
C SER A 684 14.94 14.03 29.84
N GLY A 685 14.64 13.95 31.14
CA GLY A 685 13.32 13.52 31.64
C GLY A 685 13.17 12.01 31.81
N PHE A 686 14.29 11.31 32.05
CA PHE A 686 14.34 9.86 32.21
C PHE A 686 14.46 9.46 33.67
N THR A 687 13.82 8.35 34.03
CA THR A 687 13.87 7.77 35.37
C THR A 687 14.22 6.30 35.23
N TRP A 688 15.32 5.89 35.87
CA TRP A 688 15.83 4.54 35.76
C TRP A 688 15.19 3.62 36.82
N PRO A 689 14.85 2.36 36.46
CA PRO A 689 14.53 1.36 37.46
C PRO A 689 15.74 1.11 38.37
N ASP A 690 15.47 0.72 39.63
CA ASP A 690 16.50 0.32 40.57
C ASP A 690 17.36 -0.83 39.99
N GLU A 691 18.69 -0.68 40.04
CA GLU A 691 19.66 -1.64 39.51
C GLU A 691 19.46 -3.05 40.08
N SER A 692 19.04 -3.15 41.36
CA SER A 692 18.76 -4.43 42.02
C SER A 692 17.62 -5.24 41.39
N ARG A 693 16.79 -4.60 40.55
CA ARG A 693 15.73 -5.27 39.80
C ARG A 693 16.22 -5.90 38.50
N PHE A 694 17.43 -5.56 38.05
CA PHE A 694 18.03 -6.18 36.88
C PHE A 694 18.72 -7.47 37.29
N HIS A 695 18.48 -8.51 36.50
CA HIS A 695 19.01 -9.81 36.81
C HIS A 695 19.90 -10.31 35.67
N ALA A 696 21.03 -10.91 36.01
CA ALA A 696 21.95 -11.45 35.02
C ALA A 696 21.30 -12.58 34.19
N PRO A 697 21.60 -12.68 32.88
CA PRO A 697 21.18 -13.81 32.06
C PRO A 697 21.61 -15.14 32.67
N ASP A 698 20.83 -16.21 32.39
CA ASP A 698 21.26 -17.58 32.72
C ASP A 698 22.62 -17.86 32.06
N GLN A 699 23.59 -18.41 32.81
CA GLN A 699 24.97 -18.65 32.30
C GLN A 699 25.04 -19.52 31.04
N TRP A 700 24.02 -20.33 30.80
CA TRP A 700 23.91 -21.25 29.68
C TRP A 700 22.97 -20.74 28.57
N ALA A 701 22.36 -19.56 28.75
CA ALA A 701 21.62 -18.90 27.69
C ALA A 701 22.59 -18.51 26.56
N LYS A 702 22.19 -18.78 25.33
CA LYS A 702 22.99 -18.43 24.15
C LYS A 702 22.73 -16.98 23.76
N LYS A 703 23.77 -16.30 23.28
CA LYS A 703 23.61 -15.01 22.62
C LYS A 703 22.79 -15.17 21.34
N ASP A 704 21.86 -14.25 21.10
CA ASP A 704 21.10 -14.22 19.86
C ASP A 704 21.85 -13.45 18.77
N ALA A 705 22.23 -14.15 17.70
CA ALA A 705 22.95 -13.53 16.59
C ALA A 705 22.10 -12.48 15.84
N GLY A 706 20.79 -12.72 15.72
CA GLY A 706 19.85 -11.79 15.10
C GLY A 706 19.77 -10.48 15.87
N LEU A 707 19.62 -10.54 17.19
CA LEU A 707 19.64 -9.37 18.08
C LEU A 707 20.95 -8.58 17.95
N ALA A 708 22.10 -9.26 17.99
CA ALA A 708 23.40 -8.60 17.83
C ALA A 708 23.60 -7.95 16.45
N GLN A 709 22.96 -8.48 15.40
CA GLN A 709 23.00 -7.93 14.05
C GLN A 709 22.06 -6.74 13.89
N ILE A 710 20.87 -6.81 14.49
CA ILE A 710 19.81 -5.80 14.39
C ILE A 710 20.10 -4.62 15.31
N GLU A 711 20.40 -4.87 16.58
CA GLU A 711 20.68 -3.83 17.59
C GLU A 711 22.17 -3.56 17.72
N LYS A 712 22.70 -2.73 16.81
CA LYS A 712 24.11 -2.32 16.88
C LYS A 712 24.24 -1.10 17.78
N GLU A 713 24.78 -1.29 18.97
CA GLU A 713 25.10 -0.17 19.87
C GLU A 713 26.20 0.71 19.27
N ILE A 714 25.92 2.02 19.21
CA ILE A 714 26.86 3.04 18.75
C ILE A 714 27.58 3.63 19.97
N SER A 715 26.80 4.09 20.95
CA SER A 715 27.30 4.76 22.15
C SER A 715 26.20 4.91 23.20
N ILE A 716 26.57 5.39 24.39
CA ILE A 716 25.63 5.86 25.42
C ILE A 716 25.96 7.33 25.68
N ASP A 717 24.96 8.22 25.68
CA ASP A 717 25.18 9.61 26.07
C ASP A 717 25.45 9.68 27.58
N ASN A 718 26.64 10.15 27.95
CA ASN A 718 27.10 10.18 29.35
C ASN A 718 26.29 11.12 30.25
N ARG A 719 25.50 12.04 29.71
CA ARG A 719 24.73 13.02 30.50
C ARG A 719 23.35 12.49 30.84
N SER A 720 22.67 11.86 29.86
CA SER A 720 21.31 11.36 30.03
C SER A 720 21.21 9.85 30.25
N GLY A 721 22.30 9.11 29.99
CA GLY A 721 22.30 7.65 29.92
C GLY A 721 21.57 7.09 28.70
N THR A 722 21.21 7.95 27.73
CA THR A 722 20.46 7.52 26.54
C THR A 722 21.31 6.58 25.69
N ARG A 723 20.81 5.36 25.48
CA ARG A 723 21.42 4.36 24.62
C ARG A 723 21.18 4.75 23.16
N ILE A 724 22.24 4.78 22.36
CA ILE A 724 22.20 5.11 20.94
C ILE A 724 22.53 3.85 20.13
N THR A 725 21.59 3.40 19.31
CA THR A 725 21.73 2.18 18.50
C THR A 725 21.46 2.47 17.02
N ARG A 726 21.95 1.60 16.15
CA ARG A 726 21.54 1.52 14.74
C ARG A 726 20.70 0.27 14.55
N GLU A 727 19.45 0.47 14.16
CA GLU A 727 18.42 -0.57 14.03
C GLU A 727 17.60 -0.27 12.76
N PHE A 728 17.34 -1.28 11.91
CA PHE A 728 16.44 -1.17 10.75
C PHE A 728 16.70 0.06 9.83
N GLY A 729 17.98 0.38 9.58
CA GLY A 729 18.34 1.54 8.76
C GLY A 729 17.97 2.89 9.39
N LYS A 730 17.81 2.93 10.72
CA LYS A 730 17.53 4.13 11.53
C LYS A 730 18.57 4.27 12.64
N THR A 731 18.70 5.48 13.17
CA THR A 731 19.31 5.70 14.49
C THR A 731 18.19 5.62 15.52
N ALA A 732 18.38 4.88 16.60
CA ALA A 732 17.42 4.83 17.70
C ALA A 732 18.04 5.41 18.99
N PHE A 733 17.23 6.21 19.70
CA PHE A 733 17.57 6.76 21.00
C PHE A 733 16.64 6.12 22.04
N GLY A 734 17.20 5.30 22.93
CA GLY A 734 16.47 4.51 23.92
C GLY A 734 16.80 4.90 25.35
N ASN A 735 15.78 5.06 26.21
CA ASN A 735 15.95 5.32 27.64
C ASN A 735 14.68 4.96 28.44
N TRP A 736 14.77 4.93 29.77
CA TRP A 736 13.67 4.57 30.65
C TRP A 736 12.78 5.76 31.03
N VAL A 737 11.47 5.54 30.99
CA VAL A 737 10.46 6.47 31.48
C VAL A 737 9.53 5.72 32.44
N ILE A 738 9.47 6.17 33.68
CA ILE A 738 8.63 5.57 34.72
C ILE A 738 7.49 6.53 35.05
N THR A 739 6.25 6.14 34.76
CA THR A 739 5.05 6.96 35.03
C THR A 739 4.19 6.28 36.09
N GLU A 740 4.20 6.84 37.29
CA GLU A 740 3.38 6.35 38.39
C GLU A 740 1.89 6.72 38.23
N PRO A 741 0.96 5.98 38.85
CA PRO A 741 -0.45 6.29 38.85
C PRO A 741 -0.75 7.72 39.34
N GLY A 742 -1.54 8.47 38.58
CA GLY A 742 -1.88 9.87 38.85
C GLY A 742 -0.81 10.88 38.43
N GLN A 743 0.34 10.43 37.91
CA GLN A 743 1.44 11.30 37.52
C GLN A 743 1.50 11.53 35.99
N THR A 744 2.20 12.60 35.62
CA THR A 744 2.60 12.90 34.25
C THR A 744 4.11 12.99 34.17
N THR A 745 4.71 12.34 33.18
CA THR A 745 6.14 12.42 32.89
C THR A 745 6.37 12.96 31.48
N GLN A 746 7.55 13.50 31.25
CA GLN A 746 7.97 14.02 29.95
C GLN A 746 9.38 13.56 29.63
N ALA A 747 9.56 12.96 28.45
CA ALA A 747 10.86 12.69 27.87
C ALA A 747 11.15 13.69 26.76
N HIS A 748 12.37 14.21 26.72
CA HIS A 748 12.81 15.22 25.76
C HIS A 748 14.01 14.70 24.98
N PHE A 749 13.97 14.86 23.66
CA PHE A 749 15.07 14.58 22.75
C PHE A 749 15.27 15.77 21.82
N VAL A 750 16.51 16.22 21.68
CA VAL A 750 16.91 17.19 20.66
C VAL A 750 18.03 16.56 19.86
N TYR A 751 17.86 16.47 18.55
CA TYR A 751 18.82 15.87 17.65
C TYR A 751 18.95 16.64 16.35
N ARG A 752 20.07 16.47 15.66
CA ARG A 752 20.33 17.05 14.34
C ARG A 752 20.22 15.95 13.28
N LEU A 753 19.50 16.24 12.20
CA LEU A 753 19.38 15.33 11.07
C LEU A 753 20.71 15.18 10.31
N PRO A 754 20.95 14.02 9.67
CA PRO A 754 22.20 13.73 8.95
C PRO A 754 22.27 14.42 7.58
N PHE A 755 21.23 15.15 7.18
CA PHE A 755 21.14 15.86 5.92
C PHE A 755 20.65 17.30 6.13
N LYS A 756 20.81 18.10 5.08
CA LYS A 756 20.34 19.48 5.02
C LYS A 756 19.11 19.57 4.12
N ALA A 757 18.19 20.48 4.43
CA ALA A 757 17.06 20.79 3.56
C ALA A 757 17.59 21.24 2.18
N LYS A 758 17.14 20.56 1.11
CA LYS A 758 17.60 20.87 -0.23
C LYS A 758 17.01 22.18 -0.73
N ILE A 759 17.89 23.02 -1.26
CA ILE A 759 17.55 24.28 -1.91
C ILE A 759 17.75 24.10 -3.42
N TYR A 760 16.65 24.21 -4.17
CA TYR A 760 16.65 24.10 -5.63
C TYR A 760 16.66 25.49 -6.27
N THR A 761 17.67 25.76 -7.09
CA THR A 761 17.76 26.96 -7.94
C THR A 761 17.25 26.68 -9.36
N ALA A 762 17.20 27.69 -10.23
CA ALA A 762 16.78 27.55 -11.63
C ALA A 762 17.69 26.60 -12.45
N GLU A 763 18.94 26.43 -12.05
CA GLU A 763 19.95 25.60 -12.74
C GLU A 763 20.06 24.17 -12.19
N SER A 764 19.26 23.81 -11.19
CA SER A 764 19.36 22.49 -10.54
C SER A 764 18.88 21.36 -11.46
N PRO A 765 19.68 20.29 -11.69
CA PRO A 765 19.24 19.10 -12.41
C PRO A 765 18.00 18.46 -11.78
N GLY A 766 17.01 18.07 -12.59
CA GLY A 766 15.76 17.48 -12.10
C GLY A 766 14.68 18.49 -11.67
N ALA A 767 14.88 19.79 -11.93
CA ALA A 767 13.89 20.84 -11.66
C ALA A 767 12.71 20.90 -12.66
N GLY A 768 12.54 19.92 -13.57
CA GLY A 768 11.49 19.93 -14.60
C GLY A 768 10.06 19.99 -14.06
N TRP A 769 9.83 19.44 -12.86
CA TRP A 769 8.55 19.55 -12.15
C TRP A 769 8.20 21.00 -11.76
N LYS A 770 9.19 21.89 -11.60
CA LYS A 770 8.94 23.32 -11.27
C LYS A 770 8.10 23.99 -12.35
N ASN A 771 8.36 23.71 -13.62
CA ASN A 771 7.61 24.32 -14.72
C ASN A 771 6.15 23.84 -14.76
N MET A 772 5.88 22.63 -14.24
CA MET A 772 4.55 22.02 -14.22
C MET A 772 3.71 22.48 -13.02
N PHE A 773 4.33 22.77 -11.87
CA PHE A 773 3.61 23.06 -10.61
C PHE A 773 3.80 24.46 -10.03
N LEU A 774 4.87 25.18 -10.40
CA LEU A 774 5.31 26.39 -9.69
C LEU A 774 5.38 27.67 -10.52
N GLY A 775 5.30 27.57 -11.85
CA GLY A 775 5.44 28.72 -12.75
C GLY A 775 6.88 29.25 -12.85
N ASN A 776 7.14 30.13 -13.82
CA ASN A 776 8.49 30.61 -14.15
C ASN A 776 9.09 31.61 -13.15
N ASP A 777 8.32 32.08 -12.16
CA ASP A 777 8.72 33.18 -11.27
C ASP A 777 9.47 32.74 -9.99
N ILE A 778 9.53 31.44 -9.69
CA ILE A 778 10.17 30.93 -8.47
C ILE A 778 11.67 30.69 -8.69
N LYS A 779 12.50 31.63 -8.21
CA LYS A 779 13.97 31.57 -8.33
C LYS A 779 14.61 30.47 -7.47
N THR A 780 14.11 30.29 -6.25
CA THR A 780 14.67 29.38 -5.25
C THR A 780 13.56 28.69 -4.48
N ALA A 781 13.63 27.36 -4.37
CA ALA A 781 12.65 26.56 -3.64
C ALA A 781 13.33 25.64 -2.61
N LEU A 782 12.70 25.47 -1.44
CA LEU A 782 13.13 24.57 -0.37
C LEU A 782 12.09 23.48 -0.20
N ARG A 783 12.53 22.22 -0.13
CA ARG A 783 11.68 21.06 0.14
C ARG A 783 12.04 20.44 1.48
N TYR A 784 11.00 20.07 2.23
CA TYR A 784 11.11 19.27 3.44
C TYR A 784 9.94 18.28 3.51
N GLN A 785 10.19 17.06 4.01
CA GLN A 785 9.17 16.05 4.19
C GLN A 785 9.40 15.32 5.51
N LEU A 786 8.34 15.18 6.31
CA LEU A 786 8.33 14.43 7.57
C LEU A 786 7.44 13.20 7.41
N ILE A 787 8.00 12.03 7.70
CA ILE A 787 7.27 10.76 7.82
C ILE A 787 7.16 10.44 9.31
N ALA A 788 5.95 10.43 9.86
CA ALA A 788 5.72 9.97 11.23
C ALA A 788 5.00 8.62 11.21
N GLN A 789 5.70 7.59 11.68
CA GLN A 789 5.20 6.22 11.74
C GLN A 789 4.61 5.91 13.12
N ASN A 790 3.37 5.40 13.15
CA ASN A 790 2.67 5.07 14.39
C ASN A 790 3.13 3.72 14.95
N GLN A 791 3.13 3.60 16.28
CA GLN A 791 3.25 2.32 16.97
C GLN A 791 1.87 1.65 17.04
N SER A 792 1.79 0.37 16.67
CA SER A 792 0.57 -0.42 16.83
C SER A 792 0.11 -0.47 18.29
N GLY A 793 -1.20 -0.36 18.53
CA GLY A 793 -1.81 -0.46 19.86
C GLY A 793 -1.58 0.75 20.79
N ALA A 794 -0.74 1.71 20.42
CA ALA A 794 -0.45 2.86 21.28
C ALA A 794 -1.58 3.90 21.26
N ASN A 795 -2.01 4.36 22.43
CA ASN A 795 -2.95 5.48 22.56
C ASN A 795 -2.19 6.82 22.54
N SER A 796 -1.82 7.27 21.34
CA SER A 796 -1.04 8.49 21.13
C SER A 796 -1.79 9.58 20.39
N THR A 797 -1.51 10.83 20.74
CA THR A 797 -1.76 12.00 19.89
C THR A 797 -0.45 12.57 19.36
N PHE A 798 -0.51 13.23 18.22
CA PHE A 798 0.66 13.81 17.55
C PHE A 798 0.38 15.25 17.14
N GLU A 799 1.34 16.12 17.41
CA GLU A 799 1.38 17.49 16.91
C GLU A 799 2.78 17.84 16.42
N SER A 800 2.88 18.76 15.47
CA SER A 800 4.19 19.13 14.92
C SER A 800 4.25 20.55 14.38
N GLN A 801 5.45 21.13 14.41
CA GLN A 801 5.76 22.43 13.81
C GLN A 801 7.01 22.32 12.96
N ILE A 802 6.95 22.76 11.72
CA ILE A 802 8.13 22.88 10.85
C ILE A 802 8.37 24.35 10.58
N ILE A 803 9.51 24.84 11.07
CA ILE A 803 9.87 26.26 11.04
C ILE A 803 10.92 26.46 9.96
N LEU A 804 10.60 27.34 9.01
CA LEU A 804 11.49 27.72 7.92
C LEU A 804 12.52 28.78 8.38
N PRO A 805 13.66 28.92 7.67
CA PRO A 805 14.59 30.01 7.92
C PRO A 805 13.93 31.39 7.67
N PRO A 806 14.41 32.47 8.30
CA PRO A 806 13.98 33.83 8.00
C PRO A 806 14.04 34.14 6.49
N GLY A 807 13.04 34.86 5.98
CA GLY A 807 12.94 35.20 4.57
C GLY A 807 12.41 34.07 3.67
N TRP A 808 11.90 32.98 4.25
CA TRP A 808 11.20 31.92 3.52
C TRP A 808 9.72 31.88 3.87
N GLN A 809 8.89 31.54 2.87
CA GLN A 809 7.45 31.37 3.03
C GLN A 809 6.95 30.09 2.34
N PRO A 810 5.95 29.40 2.90
CA PRO A 810 5.37 28.22 2.28
C PRO A 810 4.58 28.60 1.01
N ILE A 811 4.75 27.80 -0.05
CA ILE A 811 4.00 27.91 -1.31
C ILE A 811 3.07 26.72 -1.55
N TRP A 812 3.44 25.54 -1.04
CA TRP A 812 2.63 24.34 -1.11
C TRP A 812 2.86 23.47 0.12
N GLN A 813 1.79 22.84 0.59
CA GLN A 813 1.76 22.04 1.81
C GLN A 813 0.75 20.90 1.59
N ASP A 814 1.10 19.71 2.07
CA ASP A 814 0.22 18.54 2.02
C ASP A 814 0.40 17.67 3.26
N GLY A 815 -0.70 17.01 3.65
CA GLY A 815 -0.79 16.13 4.82
C GLY A 815 -2.04 16.40 5.68
N PRO A 816 -2.34 15.50 6.63
CA PRO A 816 -3.51 15.61 7.50
C PRO A 816 -3.35 16.72 8.56
N SER A 817 -4.48 17.25 9.05
CA SER A 817 -4.56 18.16 10.21
C SER A 817 -3.68 19.43 10.09
N LEU A 818 -3.49 19.91 8.86
CA LEU A 818 -2.66 21.08 8.60
C LEU A 818 -3.32 22.39 9.00
N LYS A 819 -2.50 23.28 9.58
CA LYS A 819 -2.84 24.67 9.85
C LYS A 819 -1.86 25.59 9.15
N SER A 820 -2.38 26.57 8.41
CA SER A 820 -1.54 27.56 7.72
C SER A 820 -0.72 28.38 8.70
N ALA A 821 0.59 28.36 8.54
CA ALA A 821 1.53 29.24 9.22
C ALA A 821 2.25 30.15 8.23
N ALA A 822 2.65 31.35 8.67
CA ALA A 822 3.32 32.33 7.81
C ALA A 822 4.77 31.95 7.49
N ASN A 823 5.45 31.26 8.42
CA ASN A 823 6.87 30.92 8.39
C ASN A 823 7.12 29.40 8.43
N GLY A 824 6.20 28.60 7.88
CA GLY A 824 6.37 27.15 7.82
C GLY A 824 5.05 26.38 7.84
N LEU A 825 5.06 25.21 8.49
CA LEU A 825 3.94 24.29 8.61
C LEU A 825 3.58 24.06 10.07
N ALA A 826 2.30 24.06 10.42
CA ALA A 826 1.82 23.56 11.70
C ALA A 826 0.85 22.41 11.49
N ILE A 827 0.95 21.40 12.34
CA ILE A 827 0.10 20.23 12.40
C ILE A 827 -0.62 20.31 13.74
N GLU A 828 -1.95 20.43 13.70
CA GLU A 828 -2.76 20.44 14.92
C GLU A 828 -2.74 19.08 15.60
N ASN A 829 -2.87 19.09 16.93
CA ASN A 829 -2.89 17.85 17.70
C ASN A 829 -3.99 16.92 17.20
N MET A 830 -3.59 15.75 16.72
CA MET A 830 -4.47 14.75 16.12
C MET A 830 -4.25 13.38 16.75
N LYS A 831 -5.28 12.54 16.74
CA LYS A 831 -5.12 11.13 17.13
C LYS A 831 -4.17 10.45 16.14
N TRP A 832 -3.14 9.78 16.64
CA TRP A 832 -2.09 9.21 15.81
C TRP A 832 -2.25 7.70 15.68
N THR A 833 -3.23 7.29 14.87
CA THR A 833 -3.61 5.89 14.67
C THR A 833 -3.01 5.24 13.42
N LYS A 834 -2.39 6.02 12.54
CA LYS A 834 -1.79 5.54 11.29
C LYS A 834 -0.56 6.35 10.93
N ASP A 835 0.28 5.76 10.10
CA ASP A 835 1.41 6.47 9.49
C ASP A 835 0.92 7.70 8.73
N SER A 836 1.69 8.78 8.81
CA SER A 836 1.33 10.07 8.21
C SER A 836 2.55 10.72 7.61
N ILE A 837 2.36 11.38 6.47
CA ILE A 837 3.40 12.09 5.74
C ILE A 837 2.96 13.53 5.60
N TRP A 838 3.88 14.46 5.87
CA TRP A 838 3.70 15.87 5.61
C TRP A 838 4.79 16.38 4.70
N SER A 839 4.39 17.14 3.68
CA SER A 839 5.30 17.69 2.70
C SER A 839 5.18 19.21 2.68
N LEU A 840 6.32 19.88 2.68
CA LEU A 840 6.42 21.34 2.66
C LEU A 840 7.31 21.76 1.50
N LEU A 841 6.78 22.69 0.72
CA LEU A 841 7.53 23.41 -0.29
C LEU A 841 7.47 24.91 0.03
N ALA A 842 8.63 25.55 0.04
CA ALA A 842 8.78 26.97 0.37
C ALA A 842 9.62 27.70 -0.66
N GLN A 843 9.49 29.03 -0.69
CA GLN A 843 10.31 29.92 -1.52
C GLN A 843 10.83 31.10 -0.70
N THR A 844 11.86 31.77 -1.19
CA THR A 844 12.33 33.02 -0.62
C THR A 844 11.32 34.15 -0.84
N THR A 845 11.07 34.97 0.19
CA THR A 845 10.37 36.25 0.08
C THR A 845 11.33 37.28 -0.52
N ASN A 846 10.93 37.95 -1.60
CA ASN A 846 11.66 39.10 -2.14
C ASN A 846 11.71 40.27 -1.16
#